data_AF-A0A2N8M8B8-F1
#
_entry.id   AF-A0A2N8M8B8-F1
#
_cell.length_a   1.000
_cell.length_b   1.000
_cell.length_c   1.000
_cell.angle_alpha   90.00
_cell.angle_beta   90.00
_cell.angle_gamma   90.00
#
_symmetry.space_group_name_H-M   'P 1'
#
loop_
_entity.id
_entity.type
_entity.pdbx_description
1 polymer ?
#
loop_
_entity_poly.entity_id
_entity_poly.type
_entity_poly.pdbx_seq_one_letter_code
_entity_poly.pdbx_strand_id
1 'polypeptide(L)'
;MRLLLICVGRPKAGPERDLAARYIERAAAAGRAIGFSGVELREAGESRAARPDDRKREEAQELLAPPANVIALDENGKQMTSRGLATELGRARDQGTASAAFVIGGPHGLEPAFLASASLTLSFGVMTWPHQLVRIMAAEQIYRAVTMSPLSSGIIRELAGVLPRRRLFSLQNGVIEISSRGQSDRPLGIGRLVAVRGRHGTIASAGTASCRIALVLCLALFAPACLAAQSGQPVAPDAGENGTELNGRRLELRGMEDTLEASQEQRRRIEAEIASIRADRAKLTAALLDATQIVNASERKIGETEARLDTLTGTEDAIKLSLASRRAVIAEILASLQRMGRKPPPALLVAPEDMLSAIRTSMLLGSVLPQMRGETEALASDLSDLVQLRQSIAAERETLANGVAKIRAERQRLAALVEARQTALSAAEQALGAERERALDLAKQAASLKDLIAGMETEVAAAARGAEAARKADEIRGRAAQAAAPSAGMKTALAPFKDPARLAPATAFIETKGLLPVPVNGTLQRGFGSQDGFGGTGKGMLIATRVEAIVAAPCDGWVSFAGPYRSYGQLLIVNAGQGYYIILAGMDKINVNVGQFILVGEPVAVMGDGSYKTAAAIAIGAVLPILYIEFRKDGVAVDPGPWWAKPELQRVRG
;
A
#
# COMPACT_ATOMS: atom_id res chain seq x y z
N MET A 1 -12.40 37.67 -0.40
CA MET A 1 -13.61 37.07 0.22
C MET A 1 -13.30 36.64 1.65
N ARG A 2 -14.16 36.94 2.63
CA ARG A 2 -14.07 36.39 4.01
C ARG A 2 -14.71 35.00 4.05
N LEU A 3 -14.12 34.04 4.75
CA LEU A 3 -14.76 32.75 5.02
C LEU A 3 -15.27 32.71 6.45
N LEU A 4 -16.49 32.20 6.61
CA LEU A 4 -17.18 32.05 7.89
C LEU A 4 -17.49 30.57 8.10
N LEU A 5 -17.28 30.07 9.31
CA LEU A 5 -17.82 28.81 9.79
C LEU A 5 -18.81 29.15 10.91
N ILE A 6 -20.10 28.99 10.64
CA ILE A 6 -21.18 29.33 11.56
C ILE A 6 -21.73 28.01 12.10
N CYS A 7 -21.75 27.85 13.42
CA CYS A 7 -22.20 26.63 14.06
C CYS A 7 -23.19 26.93 15.18
N VAL A 8 -24.27 26.16 15.24
CA VAL A 8 -25.11 26.08 16.43
C VAL A 8 -24.36 25.35 17.54
N GLY A 9 -24.52 25.83 18.78
CA GLY A 9 -23.95 25.25 19.98
C GLY A 9 -22.47 25.58 20.19
N ARG A 10 -22.04 25.57 21.47
CA ARG A 10 -20.65 25.82 21.86
C ARG A 10 -20.00 24.54 22.41
N PRO A 11 -18.89 24.06 21.83
CA PRO A 11 -18.18 22.90 22.37
C PRO A 11 -17.62 23.23 23.74
N LYS A 12 -17.62 22.23 24.62
CA LYS A 12 -16.84 22.28 25.86
C LYS A 12 -15.34 22.33 25.52
N ALA A 13 -14.51 22.71 26.48
CA ALA A 13 -13.06 22.56 26.33
C ALA A 13 -12.73 21.07 26.14
N GLY A 14 -11.98 20.74 25.08
CA GLY A 14 -11.74 19.36 24.67
C GLY A 14 -11.20 19.24 23.24
N PRO A 15 -10.81 18.03 22.81
CA PRO A 15 -10.11 17.79 21.55
C PRO A 15 -10.85 18.31 20.31
N GLU A 16 -12.17 18.30 20.31
CA GLU A 16 -13.00 18.73 19.19
C GLU A 16 -12.84 20.24 18.91
N ARG A 17 -12.80 21.04 19.98
CA ARG A 17 -12.56 22.49 19.90
C ARG A 17 -11.16 22.79 19.41
N ASP A 18 -10.17 22.10 19.94
CA ASP A 18 -8.75 22.33 19.63
C ASP A 18 -8.41 21.93 18.18
N LEU A 19 -9.00 20.84 17.69
CA LEU A 19 -8.86 20.41 16.29
C LEU A 19 -9.52 21.39 15.32
N ALA A 20 -10.75 21.84 15.62
CA ALA A 20 -11.42 22.84 14.78
C ALA A 20 -10.62 24.16 14.72
N ALA A 21 -10.19 24.68 15.88
CA ALA A 21 -9.39 25.90 15.96
C ALA A 21 -8.08 25.80 15.15
N ARG A 22 -7.34 24.69 15.30
CA ARG A 22 -6.09 24.43 14.56
C ARG A 22 -6.27 24.49 13.04
N TYR A 23 -7.38 23.95 12.51
CA TYR A 23 -7.64 24.01 11.06
C TYR A 23 -8.08 25.40 10.60
N ILE A 24 -8.85 26.14 11.40
CA ILE A 24 -9.23 27.54 11.11
C ILE A 24 -7.98 28.43 11.03
N GLU A 25 -7.06 28.35 12.00
CA GLU A 25 -5.80 29.11 12.00
C GLU A 25 -4.95 28.82 10.75
N ARG A 26 -4.80 27.52 10.41
CA ARG A 26 -4.07 27.10 9.21
C ARG A 26 -4.74 27.60 7.92
N ALA A 27 -6.07 27.59 7.85
CA ALA A 27 -6.82 28.10 6.70
C ALA A 27 -6.66 29.62 6.56
N ALA A 28 -6.71 30.37 7.66
CA ALA A 28 -6.49 31.81 7.68
C ALA A 28 -5.03 32.19 7.34
N ALA A 29 -4.05 31.36 7.71
CA ALA A 29 -2.66 31.53 7.29
C ALA A 29 -2.49 31.32 5.79
N ALA A 30 -2.99 30.21 5.24
CA ALA A 30 -2.86 29.89 3.81
C ALA A 30 -3.69 30.82 2.88
N GLY A 31 -4.88 31.25 3.31
CA GLY A 31 -5.83 31.96 2.46
C GLY A 31 -5.45 33.38 2.08
N ARG A 32 -4.67 34.07 2.93
CA ARG A 32 -4.28 35.48 2.72
C ARG A 32 -3.51 35.70 1.42
N ALA A 33 -2.65 34.77 1.03
CA ALA A 33 -1.86 34.86 -0.19
C ALA A 33 -2.68 34.73 -1.50
N ILE A 34 -3.92 34.24 -1.42
CA ILE A 34 -4.76 33.89 -2.59
C ILE A 34 -6.16 34.53 -2.55
N GLY A 35 -6.32 35.65 -1.84
CA GLY A 35 -7.53 36.48 -1.86
C GLY A 35 -8.65 36.07 -0.88
N PHE A 36 -8.38 35.16 0.06
CA PHE A 36 -9.25 34.95 1.21
C PHE A 36 -8.75 35.82 2.38
N SER A 37 -9.55 36.77 2.84
CA SER A 37 -9.12 37.78 3.82
C SER A 37 -9.02 37.25 5.25
N GLY A 38 -9.64 36.11 5.54
CA GLY A 38 -9.60 35.42 6.83
C GLY A 38 -10.62 34.28 6.89
N VAL A 39 -10.49 33.44 7.91
CA VAL A 39 -11.45 32.40 8.28
C VAL A 39 -11.86 32.65 9.73
N GLU A 40 -13.16 32.71 10.00
CA GLU A 40 -13.72 33.05 11.31
C GLU A 40 -14.77 32.03 11.74
N LEU A 41 -14.78 31.68 13.03
CA LEU A 41 -15.80 30.83 13.66
C LEU A 41 -16.83 31.71 14.38
N ARG A 42 -18.11 31.54 14.05
CA ARG A 42 -19.24 32.18 14.73
C ARG A 42 -20.11 31.10 15.39
N GLU A 43 -20.34 31.22 16.70
CA GLU A 43 -21.12 30.25 17.47
C GLU A 43 -22.46 30.82 17.90
N ALA A 44 -23.54 30.28 17.33
CA ALA A 44 -24.92 30.58 17.71
C ALA A 44 -25.33 29.81 18.98
N GLY A 45 -26.34 30.32 19.68
CA GLY A 45 -27.02 29.62 20.77
C GLY A 45 -27.69 28.34 20.28
N GLU A 46 -27.79 27.35 21.16
CA GLU A 46 -28.62 26.15 20.94
C GLU A 46 -30.00 26.40 21.57
N SER A 47 -31.07 26.12 20.85
CA SER A 47 -32.43 26.42 21.33
C SER A 47 -32.82 25.51 22.49
N ARG A 48 -33.58 26.09 23.44
CA ARG A 48 -34.16 25.37 24.58
C ARG A 48 -35.62 24.95 24.36
N ALA A 49 -36.18 25.16 23.16
CA ALA A 49 -37.55 24.79 22.84
C ALA A 49 -37.80 23.28 23.03
N ALA A 50 -39.04 22.91 23.35
CA ALA A 50 -39.38 21.51 23.62
C ALA A 50 -39.41 20.64 22.35
N ARG A 51 -39.85 21.19 21.20
CA ARG A 51 -40.02 20.47 19.94
C ARG A 51 -38.84 20.70 18.99
N PRO A 52 -38.33 19.67 18.28
CA PRO A 52 -37.22 19.81 17.34
C PRO A 52 -37.45 20.85 16.23
N ASP A 53 -38.69 21.00 15.74
CA ASP A 53 -39.00 21.98 14.69
C ASP A 53 -38.99 23.42 15.19
N ASP A 54 -39.40 23.65 16.44
CA ASP A 54 -39.33 24.96 17.08
C ASP A 54 -37.86 25.32 17.40
N ARG A 55 -37.03 24.34 17.78
CA ARG A 55 -35.58 24.54 17.93
C ARG A 55 -34.92 24.99 16.63
N LYS A 56 -35.16 24.25 15.53
CA LYS A 56 -34.60 24.60 14.21
C LYS A 56 -34.99 26.00 13.77
N ARG A 57 -36.22 26.45 14.07
CA ARG A 57 -36.70 27.81 13.78
C ARG A 57 -36.01 28.89 14.61
N GLU A 58 -35.90 28.70 15.92
CA GLU A 58 -35.18 29.62 16.81
C GLU A 58 -33.69 29.71 16.42
N GLU A 59 -33.05 28.56 16.17
CA GLU A 59 -31.66 28.48 15.72
C GLU A 59 -31.47 29.15 14.35
N ALA A 60 -32.38 28.92 13.39
CA ALA A 60 -32.33 29.58 12.09
C ALA A 60 -32.37 31.11 12.20
N GLN A 61 -33.12 31.68 13.16
CA GLN A 61 -33.16 33.13 13.37
C GLN A 61 -31.79 33.71 13.79
N GLU A 62 -31.00 33.01 14.60
CA GLU A 62 -29.62 33.43 14.93
C GLU A 62 -28.63 33.26 13.76
N LEU A 63 -28.98 32.45 12.75
CA LEU A 63 -28.15 32.22 11.56
C LEU A 63 -28.33 33.32 10.49
N LEU A 64 -29.45 34.07 10.49
CA LEU A 64 -29.90 34.98 9.42
C LEU A 64 -29.00 36.20 9.09
N ALA A 65 -28.01 36.57 9.90
CA ALA A 65 -27.14 37.73 9.61
C ALA A 65 -26.21 37.44 8.39
N PRO A 66 -26.29 38.21 7.28
CA PRO A 66 -26.06 37.70 5.93
C PRO A 66 -24.59 37.55 5.51
N PRO A 67 -24.13 36.33 5.22
CA PRO A 67 -23.00 36.10 4.32
C PRO A 67 -23.49 36.07 2.86
N ALA A 68 -22.71 36.60 1.93
CA ALA A 68 -23.14 36.75 0.52
C ALA A 68 -23.22 35.43 -0.28
N ASN A 69 -22.80 34.30 0.31
CA ASN A 69 -22.91 32.95 -0.24
C ASN A 69 -23.05 31.96 0.93
N VAL A 70 -24.17 31.23 1.01
CA VAL A 70 -24.46 30.29 2.10
C VAL A 70 -24.25 28.85 1.63
N ILE A 71 -23.36 28.14 2.32
CA ILE A 71 -23.11 26.70 2.15
C ILE A 71 -23.67 26.00 3.38
N ALA A 72 -24.88 25.46 3.28
CA ALA A 72 -25.50 24.70 4.37
C ALA A 72 -24.94 23.27 4.39
N LEU A 73 -24.64 22.75 5.58
CA LEU A 73 -24.19 21.37 5.78
C LEU A 73 -25.35 20.51 6.29
N ASP A 74 -25.75 19.53 5.48
CA ASP A 74 -26.90 18.64 5.69
C ASP A 74 -26.61 17.27 5.05
N GLU A 75 -27.04 16.17 5.68
CA GLU A 75 -26.82 14.82 5.15
C GLU A 75 -27.41 14.60 3.76
N ASN A 76 -28.52 15.27 3.43
CA ASN A 76 -29.21 15.21 2.13
C ASN A 76 -28.59 16.16 1.09
N GLY A 77 -27.53 16.89 1.46
CA GLY A 77 -26.80 17.78 0.57
C GLY A 77 -26.06 17.06 -0.58
N LYS A 78 -25.63 17.84 -1.55
CA LYS A 78 -24.80 17.36 -2.66
C LYS A 78 -23.45 16.88 -2.11
N GLN A 79 -23.06 15.65 -2.42
CA GLN A 79 -21.69 15.18 -2.14
C GLN A 79 -20.72 15.78 -3.18
N MET A 80 -19.60 16.34 -2.72
CA MET A 80 -18.60 16.99 -3.58
C MET A 80 -17.18 16.55 -3.21
N THR A 81 -16.31 16.45 -4.21
CA THR A 81 -14.87 16.26 -3.97
C THR A 81 -14.25 17.56 -3.43
N SER A 82 -13.17 17.46 -2.65
CA SER A 82 -12.45 18.63 -2.14
C SER A 82 -11.97 19.58 -3.25
N ARG A 83 -11.65 19.04 -4.44
CA ARG A 83 -11.33 19.85 -5.63
C ARG A 83 -12.55 20.60 -6.15
N GLY A 84 -13.73 19.97 -6.18
CA GLY A 84 -14.98 20.65 -6.54
C GLY A 84 -15.31 21.80 -5.58
N LEU A 85 -15.14 21.59 -4.27
CA LEU A 85 -15.32 22.64 -3.26
C LEU A 85 -14.34 23.80 -3.43
N ALA A 86 -13.06 23.50 -3.70
CA ALA A 86 -12.03 24.50 -4.00
C ALA A 86 -12.38 25.35 -5.25
N THR A 87 -12.97 24.73 -6.27
CA THR A 87 -13.46 25.42 -7.48
C THR A 87 -14.65 26.32 -7.19
N GLU A 88 -15.67 25.88 -6.43
CA GLU A 88 -16.81 26.75 -6.09
C GLU A 88 -16.41 27.94 -5.21
N LEU A 89 -15.55 27.74 -4.19
CA LEU A 89 -15.03 28.84 -3.39
C LEU A 89 -14.16 29.80 -4.21
N GLY A 90 -13.35 29.27 -5.15
CA GLY A 90 -12.59 30.07 -6.10
C GLY A 90 -13.49 30.88 -7.04
N ARG A 91 -14.58 30.29 -7.52
CA ARG A 91 -15.60 30.93 -8.37
C ARG A 91 -16.29 32.08 -7.65
N ALA A 92 -16.76 31.87 -6.42
CA ALA A 92 -17.37 32.92 -5.60
C ALA A 92 -16.38 34.05 -5.27
N ARG A 93 -15.12 33.71 -4.91
CA ARG A 93 -14.05 34.69 -4.70
C ARG A 93 -13.84 35.57 -5.95
N ASP A 94 -13.68 34.95 -7.11
CA ASP A 94 -13.36 35.64 -8.37
C ASP A 94 -14.57 36.39 -8.96
N GLN A 95 -15.80 36.04 -8.56
CA GLN A 95 -17.03 36.81 -8.81
C GLN A 95 -17.19 38.03 -7.90
N GLY A 96 -16.24 38.27 -6.97
CA GLY A 96 -16.29 39.41 -6.06
C GLY A 96 -17.22 39.24 -4.86
N THR A 97 -17.67 38.01 -4.56
CA THR A 97 -18.48 37.73 -3.36
C THR A 97 -17.72 38.17 -2.10
N ALA A 98 -18.35 39.02 -1.29
CA ALA A 98 -17.72 39.59 -0.10
C ALA A 98 -17.37 38.52 0.95
N SER A 99 -18.29 37.59 1.20
CA SER A 99 -18.14 36.50 2.16
C SER A 99 -18.86 35.21 1.73
N ALA A 100 -18.30 34.06 2.08
CA ALA A 100 -18.99 32.77 2.03
C ALA A 100 -19.03 32.14 3.42
N ALA A 101 -20.15 31.52 3.80
CA ALA A 101 -20.31 30.88 5.10
C ALA A 101 -20.70 29.41 4.98
N PHE A 102 -19.99 28.57 5.73
CA PHE A 102 -20.37 27.19 6.00
C PHE A 102 -21.25 27.18 7.25
N VAL A 103 -22.44 26.59 7.17
CA VAL A 103 -23.45 26.64 8.24
C VAL A 103 -23.77 25.24 8.73
N ILE A 104 -23.64 25.02 10.05
CA ILE A 104 -23.89 23.75 10.73
C ILE A 104 -25.00 23.96 11.76
N GLY A 105 -26.09 23.20 11.62
CA GLY A 105 -27.23 23.21 12.54
C GLY A 105 -26.94 22.53 13.88
N GLY A 106 -27.94 22.56 14.78
CA GLY A 106 -27.87 21.88 16.07
C GLY A 106 -28.00 20.35 15.94
N PRO A 107 -28.20 19.63 17.05
CA PRO A 107 -28.41 18.17 17.03
C PRO A 107 -29.58 17.67 16.17
N HIS A 108 -30.51 18.56 15.78
CA HIS A 108 -31.70 18.25 14.98
C HIS A 108 -31.59 18.71 13.51
N GLY A 109 -30.44 19.20 13.07
CA GLY A 109 -30.21 19.72 11.71
C GLY A 109 -30.57 21.20 11.55
N LEU A 110 -30.85 21.62 10.30
CA LEU A 110 -31.23 22.99 9.93
C LEU A 110 -32.73 23.08 9.59
N GLU A 111 -33.31 24.29 9.67
CA GLU A 111 -34.70 24.49 9.22
C GLU A 111 -34.82 24.30 7.69
N PRO A 112 -35.85 23.58 7.18
CA PRO A 112 -36.07 23.42 5.74
C PRO A 112 -36.15 24.74 4.95
N ALA A 113 -36.72 25.79 5.54
CA ALA A 113 -36.76 27.12 4.94
C ALA A 113 -35.36 27.76 4.80
N PHE A 114 -34.48 27.54 5.79
CA PHE A 114 -33.09 27.97 5.72
C PHE A 114 -32.32 27.18 4.65
N LEU A 115 -32.48 25.85 4.60
CA LEU A 115 -31.88 24.99 3.57
C LEU A 115 -32.29 25.42 2.15
N ALA A 116 -33.55 25.78 1.93
CA ALA A 116 -34.03 26.29 0.64
C ALA A 116 -33.46 27.66 0.25
N SER A 117 -32.98 28.45 1.22
CA SER A 117 -32.31 29.74 0.98
C SER A 117 -30.80 29.62 0.73
N ALA A 118 -30.21 28.45 0.97
CA ALA A 118 -28.78 28.22 0.82
C ALA A 118 -28.36 28.24 -0.66
N SER A 119 -27.20 28.85 -0.94
CA SER A 119 -26.60 28.87 -2.28
C SER A 119 -26.06 27.49 -2.71
N LEU A 120 -25.70 26.67 -1.72
CA LEU A 120 -25.32 25.26 -1.88
C LEU A 120 -25.66 24.49 -0.60
N THR A 121 -26.29 23.33 -0.73
CA THR A 121 -26.38 22.34 0.35
C THR A 121 -25.35 21.24 0.08
N LEU A 122 -24.42 21.04 1.03
CA LEU A 122 -23.26 20.17 0.90
C LEU A 122 -23.33 19.04 1.95
N SER A 123 -23.08 17.81 1.52
CA SER A 123 -23.02 16.63 2.39
C SER A 123 -21.60 16.07 2.48
N PHE A 124 -21.17 15.69 3.69
CA PHE A 124 -19.92 14.95 3.91
C PHE A 124 -20.11 13.41 3.89
N GLY A 125 -21.33 12.93 3.68
CA GLY A 125 -21.63 11.50 3.55
C GLY A 125 -23.08 11.17 3.87
N VAL A 126 -23.50 9.95 3.51
CA VAL A 126 -24.88 9.46 3.71
C VAL A 126 -25.20 9.19 5.19
N MET A 127 -24.17 9.03 6.04
CA MET A 127 -24.35 8.83 7.48
C MET A 127 -24.54 10.17 8.20
N THR A 128 -25.48 10.22 9.14
CA THR A 128 -25.65 11.37 10.05
C THR A 128 -24.45 11.44 11.01
N TRP A 129 -23.72 12.55 10.97
CA TRP A 129 -22.56 12.80 11.83
C TRP A 129 -22.91 13.74 12.99
N PRO A 130 -22.34 13.55 14.20
CA PRO A 130 -22.47 14.53 15.27
C PRO A 130 -21.98 15.92 14.81
N HIS A 131 -22.78 16.96 15.02
CA HIS A 131 -22.49 18.34 14.57
C HIS A 131 -21.10 18.86 15.01
N GLN A 132 -20.59 18.39 16.16
CA GLN A 132 -19.23 18.69 16.64
C GLN A 132 -18.11 18.07 15.77
N LEU A 133 -18.31 16.86 15.22
CA LEU A 133 -17.38 16.29 14.24
C LEU A 133 -17.52 16.98 12.87
N VAL A 134 -18.75 17.29 12.45
CA VAL A 134 -19.02 18.05 11.21
C VAL A 134 -18.28 19.39 11.22
N ARG A 135 -18.18 20.06 12.38
CA ARG A 135 -17.39 21.29 12.57
C ARG A 135 -15.91 21.11 12.26
N ILE A 136 -15.31 20.01 12.75
CA ILE A 136 -13.89 19.70 12.49
C ILE A 136 -13.69 19.38 11.00
N MET A 137 -14.60 18.58 10.42
CA MET A 137 -14.56 18.23 8.99
C MET A 137 -14.72 19.46 8.10
N ALA A 138 -15.61 20.39 8.45
CA ALA A 138 -15.77 21.66 7.75
C ALA A 138 -14.51 22.53 7.84
N ALA A 139 -13.93 22.69 9.03
CA ALA A 139 -12.69 23.44 9.22
C ALA A 139 -11.52 22.83 8.40
N GLU A 140 -11.39 21.50 8.38
CA GLU A 140 -10.38 20.79 7.59
C GLU A 140 -10.62 20.96 6.08
N GLN A 141 -11.85 20.80 5.60
CA GLN A 141 -12.19 20.98 4.20
C GLN A 141 -12.08 22.44 3.74
N ILE A 142 -12.31 23.43 4.61
CA ILE A 142 -12.00 24.84 4.35
C ILE A 142 -10.49 25.03 4.18
N TYR A 143 -9.66 24.52 5.09
CA TYR A 143 -8.20 24.55 4.95
C TYR A 143 -7.74 23.89 3.63
N ARG A 144 -8.25 22.70 3.34
CA ARG A 144 -7.95 21.93 2.14
C ARG A 144 -8.37 22.68 0.87
N ALA A 145 -9.61 23.17 0.81
CA ALA A 145 -10.12 23.92 -0.33
C ALA A 145 -9.33 25.22 -0.57
N VAL A 146 -8.93 25.92 0.50
CA VAL A 146 -8.03 27.09 0.42
C VAL A 146 -6.68 26.68 -0.17
N THR A 147 -6.00 25.65 0.36
CA THR A 147 -4.70 25.19 -0.17
C THR A 147 -4.74 24.62 -1.58
N MET A 148 -5.91 24.16 -2.05
CA MET A 148 -6.13 23.63 -3.40
C MET A 148 -6.66 24.67 -4.40
N SER A 149 -7.08 25.85 -3.94
CA SER A 149 -7.74 26.83 -4.80
C SER A 149 -6.72 27.50 -5.74
N PRO A 150 -6.97 27.55 -7.06
CA PRO A 150 -6.08 28.22 -7.98
C PRO A 150 -5.95 29.72 -7.64
N LEU A 151 -4.75 30.26 -7.91
CA LEU A 151 -4.42 31.69 -7.81
C LEU A 151 -5.53 32.52 -8.48
N SER A 152 -5.93 33.60 -7.84
CA SER A 152 -7.06 34.42 -8.32
C SER A 152 -6.80 34.93 -9.74
N SER A 153 -7.86 34.91 -10.56
CA SER A 153 -7.82 35.41 -11.93
C SER A 153 -7.36 36.87 -12.05
N GLY A 154 -7.46 37.68 -10.98
CA GLY A 154 -6.82 39.01 -10.90
C GLY A 154 -5.28 38.96 -10.92
N ILE A 155 -4.67 38.06 -10.14
CA ILE A 155 -3.21 37.84 -10.11
C ILE A 155 -2.75 37.23 -11.44
N ILE A 156 -3.55 36.34 -12.03
CA ILE A 156 -3.31 35.82 -13.38
C ILE A 156 -3.37 36.96 -14.42
N ARG A 157 -4.20 37.99 -14.23
CA ARG A 157 -4.28 39.16 -15.13
C ARG A 157 -3.04 40.05 -15.04
N GLU A 158 -2.51 40.27 -13.83
CA GLU A 158 -1.22 40.98 -13.65
C GLU A 158 -0.05 40.18 -14.26
N LEU A 159 0.00 38.87 -14.05
CA LEU A 159 1.03 38.00 -14.66
C LEU A 159 0.88 37.86 -16.18
N ALA A 160 -0.35 37.84 -16.71
CA ALA A 160 -0.61 37.80 -18.15
C ALA A 160 -0.25 39.11 -18.88
N GLY A 161 -0.12 40.24 -18.15
CA GLY A 161 0.44 41.48 -18.67
C GLY A 161 1.93 41.39 -19.05
N VAL A 162 2.62 40.33 -18.62
CA VAL A 162 4.08 40.15 -18.78
C VAL A 162 4.43 39.08 -19.83
N LEU A 163 3.45 38.37 -20.40
CA LEU A 163 3.68 37.30 -21.38
C LEU A 163 3.06 37.58 -22.76
N PRO A 164 3.77 37.30 -23.88
CA PRO A 164 3.28 37.60 -25.22
C PRO A 164 2.04 36.76 -25.61
N ARG A 165 1.08 37.41 -26.27
CA ARG A 165 -0.31 36.95 -26.53
C ARG A 165 -0.49 35.60 -27.24
N ARG A 166 0.56 34.91 -27.70
CA ARG A 166 0.44 33.64 -28.48
C ARG A 166 0.18 32.36 -27.66
N ARG A 167 0.17 32.40 -26.31
CA ARG A 167 -0.10 31.22 -25.46
C ARG A 167 -1.44 31.22 -24.70
N LEU A 168 -2.33 32.19 -24.95
CA LEU A 168 -3.60 32.31 -24.21
C LEU A 168 -4.71 31.35 -24.65
N PHE A 169 -4.64 30.77 -25.86
CA PHE A 169 -5.70 29.90 -26.40
C PHE A 169 -5.70 28.45 -25.88
N SER A 170 -4.62 28.01 -25.20
CA SER A 170 -4.45 26.60 -24.79
C SER A 170 -4.94 26.27 -23.38
N LEU A 171 -5.43 27.27 -22.62
CA LEU A 171 -5.76 27.11 -21.20
C LEU A 171 -7.26 26.98 -20.89
N GLN A 172 -8.14 27.09 -21.88
CA GLN A 172 -9.59 27.15 -21.63
C GLN A 172 -10.34 25.82 -21.77
N ASN A 173 -9.82 24.85 -22.54
CA ASN A 173 -10.43 23.53 -22.71
C ASN A 173 -9.42 22.43 -22.35
N GLY A 174 -9.67 21.69 -21.27
CA GLY A 174 -8.78 20.65 -20.78
C GLY A 174 -8.92 19.33 -21.55
N VAL A 175 -8.20 19.18 -22.66
CA VAL A 175 -7.86 17.90 -23.28
C VAL A 175 -6.42 17.99 -23.81
N ILE A 176 -5.56 17.05 -23.42
CA ILE A 176 -4.22 16.90 -24.02
C ILE A 176 -4.31 15.75 -25.04
N GLU A 177 -4.55 16.09 -26.30
CA GLU A 177 -4.26 15.18 -27.42
C GLU A 177 -2.84 15.44 -27.92
N ILE A 178 -2.02 14.39 -27.92
CA ILE A 178 -0.67 14.42 -28.50
C ILE A 178 -0.80 14.08 -29.98
N SER A 179 -0.84 15.11 -30.84
CA SER A 179 -0.76 14.93 -32.29
C SER A 179 0.66 15.23 -32.77
N SER A 180 1.38 14.20 -33.19
CA SER A 180 2.66 14.36 -33.90
C SER A 180 2.39 14.58 -35.40
N ARG A 181 3.06 15.57 -35.99
CA ARG A 181 3.19 15.68 -37.45
C ARG A 181 4.62 16.04 -37.85
N GLY A 182 5.37 15.01 -38.21
CA GLY A 182 6.47 15.08 -39.18
C GLY A 182 5.96 14.53 -40.53
N GLN A 183 6.48 15.02 -41.64
CA GLN A 183 5.87 14.94 -42.96
C GLN A 183 6.79 14.26 -43.98
N SER A 184 6.30 13.25 -44.72
CA SER A 184 6.70 13.00 -46.12
C SER A 184 5.91 11.85 -46.80
N ASP A 185 5.34 12.18 -47.96
CA ASP A 185 5.33 11.41 -49.21
C ASP A 185 4.59 10.06 -49.45
N ARG A 186 3.64 10.20 -50.40
CA ARG A 186 3.16 9.30 -51.47
C ARG A 186 1.85 8.52 -51.27
N PRO A 187 0.93 8.57 -52.26
CA PRO A 187 -0.35 7.85 -52.23
C PRO A 187 -0.28 6.52 -52.96
N LEU A 188 -1.11 5.55 -52.56
CA LEU A 188 -1.68 4.46 -53.37
C LEU A 188 -2.55 3.55 -52.49
N GLY A 189 -3.54 2.87 -53.09
CA GLY A 189 -4.11 1.64 -52.50
C GLY A 189 -5.51 1.73 -51.87
N ILE A 190 -6.55 1.62 -52.71
CA ILE A 190 -7.90 1.18 -52.29
C ILE A 190 -7.80 -0.25 -51.74
N GLY A 191 -8.32 -0.54 -50.54
CA GLY A 191 -8.00 -1.81 -49.86
C GLY A 191 -8.91 -2.28 -48.72
N ARG A 192 -10.18 -2.60 -49.04
CA ARG A 192 -10.95 -3.73 -48.47
C ARG A 192 -11.19 -3.79 -46.93
N LEU A 193 -12.43 -3.45 -46.54
CA LEU A 193 -13.02 -3.86 -45.25
C LEU A 193 -13.03 -5.40 -45.13
N VAL A 194 -12.61 -5.94 -43.99
CA VAL A 194 -12.87 -7.34 -43.60
C VAL A 194 -13.62 -7.34 -42.28
N ALA A 195 -14.91 -7.64 -42.33
CA ALA A 195 -15.74 -7.83 -41.14
C ALA A 195 -15.58 -9.26 -40.61
N VAL A 196 -15.10 -9.40 -39.36
CA VAL A 196 -15.10 -10.68 -38.65
C VAL A 196 -16.38 -10.80 -37.80
N ARG A 197 -17.05 -11.94 -37.94
CA ARG A 197 -18.45 -12.16 -37.57
C ARG A 197 -18.57 -12.83 -36.20
N GLY A 198 -18.77 -12.04 -35.15
CA GLY A 198 -19.04 -12.55 -33.79
C GLY A 198 -20.47 -13.09 -33.65
N ARG A 199 -20.62 -14.40 -33.47
CA ARG A 199 -21.91 -15.10 -33.41
C ARG A 199 -22.27 -15.35 -31.94
N HIS A 200 -23.13 -14.52 -31.34
CA HIS A 200 -23.66 -14.79 -30.00
C HIS A 200 -24.78 -15.83 -30.06
N GLY A 201 -24.56 -16.99 -29.44
CA GLY A 201 -25.58 -18.01 -29.23
C GLY A 201 -26.35 -17.74 -27.94
N THR A 202 -27.66 -17.57 -28.06
CA THR A 202 -28.60 -17.62 -26.94
C THR A 202 -28.77 -19.06 -26.45
N ILE A 203 -28.72 -19.27 -25.13
CA ILE A 203 -29.24 -20.48 -24.49
C ILE A 203 -30.29 -20.04 -23.47
N ALA A 204 -31.49 -20.59 -23.60
CA ALA A 204 -32.63 -20.26 -22.76
C ALA A 204 -32.65 -21.11 -21.48
N SER A 205 -33.13 -20.53 -20.39
CA SER A 205 -33.34 -21.21 -19.11
C SER A 205 -34.83 -21.34 -18.78
N ALA A 206 -35.33 -22.57 -18.72
CA ALA A 206 -36.49 -22.98 -17.91
C ALA A 206 -35.93 -23.90 -16.79
N GLY A 207 -36.39 -23.92 -15.53
CA GLY A 207 -37.79 -24.08 -15.10
C GLY A 207 -38.21 -25.53 -15.33
N THR A 208 -38.60 -26.39 -14.38
CA THR A 208 -38.83 -26.31 -12.90
C THR A 208 -38.40 -27.68 -12.29
N ALA A 209 -38.59 -28.11 -11.03
CA ALA A 209 -39.44 -27.68 -9.90
C ALA A 209 -38.87 -28.17 -8.53
N SER A 210 -39.66 -28.01 -7.46
CA SER A 210 -39.45 -28.48 -6.08
C SER A 210 -39.40 -30.01 -5.90
N CYS A 211 -38.70 -30.48 -4.86
CA CYS A 211 -39.16 -31.64 -4.09
C CYS A 211 -39.02 -31.37 -2.58
N ARG A 212 -39.98 -31.85 -1.78
CA ARG A 212 -40.11 -31.55 -0.34
C ARG A 212 -39.81 -32.80 0.51
N ILE A 213 -39.40 -32.51 1.74
CA ILE A 213 -39.38 -33.37 2.93
C ILE A 213 -40.53 -34.39 2.96
N ALA A 214 -40.22 -35.65 3.26
CA ALA A 214 -41.15 -36.60 3.86
C ALA A 214 -40.41 -37.57 4.79
N LEU A 215 -40.60 -37.39 6.10
CA LEU A 215 -40.20 -38.31 7.17
C LEU A 215 -41.27 -39.41 7.28
N VAL A 216 -40.89 -40.69 7.38
CA VAL A 216 -41.81 -41.77 7.78
C VAL A 216 -41.16 -42.63 8.87
N LEU A 217 -41.97 -42.94 9.89
CA LEU A 217 -41.61 -43.61 11.13
C LEU A 217 -42.64 -44.72 11.41
N CYS A 218 -42.18 -45.91 11.77
CA CYS A 218 -42.85 -46.96 12.57
C CYS A 218 -41.86 -48.12 12.78
N LEU A 219 -41.55 -48.58 14.00
CA LEU A 219 -42.37 -49.41 14.91
C LEU A 219 -42.82 -50.74 14.25
N ALA A 220 -42.72 -51.92 14.88
CA ALA A 220 -42.04 -52.35 16.12
C ALA A 220 -42.07 -53.90 16.21
N LEU A 221 -41.55 -54.44 17.33
CA LEU A 221 -41.75 -55.78 17.92
C LEU A 221 -40.51 -56.69 17.93
N PHE A 222 -39.85 -56.74 19.09
CA PHE A 222 -39.30 -57.99 19.62
C PHE A 222 -39.35 -57.93 21.16
N ALA A 223 -39.97 -58.94 21.77
CA ALA A 223 -39.95 -59.19 23.21
C ALA A 223 -39.51 -60.66 23.43
N PRO A 224 -38.82 -60.99 24.53
CA PRO A 224 -38.14 -62.26 24.67
C PRO A 224 -39.04 -63.37 25.23
N ALA A 225 -38.78 -64.61 24.81
CA ALA A 225 -39.26 -65.82 25.47
C ALA A 225 -38.08 -66.77 25.69
N CYS A 226 -38.04 -67.40 26.87
CA CYS A 226 -36.89 -68.17 27.35
C CYS A 226 -37.25 -69.65 27.52
N LEU A 227 -36.22 -70.50 27.62
CA LEU A 227 -36.24 -71.95 27.88
C LEU A 227 -36.92 -72.86 26.83
N ALA A 228 -36.10 -73.67 26.16
CA ALA A 228 -36.06 -75.11 26.46
C ALA A 228 -34.66 -75.66 26.12
N ALA A 229 -34.05 -76.40 27.05
CA ALA A 229 -32.77 -77.07 26.82
C ALA A 229 -33.02 -78.53 26.38
N GLN A 230 -32.37 -78.96 25.30
CA GLN A 230 -32.12 -80.37 25.00
C GLN A 230 -30.69 -80.56 24.52
N SER A 231 -30.13 -81.73 24.84
CA SER A 231 -28.69 -82.01 24.84
C SER A 231 -28.29 -83.08 23.82
N GLY A 232 -27.16 -82.87 23.13
CA GLY A 232 -26.52 -83.81 22.19
C GLY A 232 -26.84 -83.49 20.72
N GLN A 233 -25.90 -83.52 19.78
CA GLN A 233 -24.51 -84.03 19.77
C GLN A 233 -23.54 -83.01 19.13
N PRO A 234 -22.21 -83.12 19.34
CA PRO A 234 -21.24 -82.32 18.61
C PRO A 234 -21.06 -82.88 17.18
N VAL A 235 -21.43 -82.09 16.17
CA VAL A 235 -21.02 -82.34 14.78
C VAL A 235 -19.62 -81.75 14.59
N ALA A 236 -18.69 -82.52 14.05
CA ALA A 236 -17.33 -82.06 13.78
C ALA A 236 -17.33 -80.97 12.68
N PRO A 237 -16.49 -79.93 12.78
CA PRO A 237 -16.36 -78.93 11.74
C PRO A 237 -15.71 -79.54 10.49
N ASP A 238 -16.30 -79.30 9.32
CA ASP A 238 -15.77 -79.78 8.06
C ASP A 238 -14.51 -78.97 7.68
N ALA A 239 -13.36 -79.65 7.62
CA ALA A 239 -12.08 -79.02 7.32
C ALA A 239 -11.90 -78.71 5.82
N GLY A 240 -12.82 -79.14 4.95
CA GLY A 240 -12.74 -78.95 3.49
C GLY A 240 -12.98 -77.51 3.02
N GLU A 241 -13.98 -76.81 3.57
CA GLU A 241 -14.43 -75.50 3.05
C GLU A 241 -13.44 -74.35 3.30
N ASN A 242 -12.72 -74.40 4.42
CA ASN A 242 -11.74 -73.36 4.76
C ASN A 242 -10.54 -73.33 3.78
N GLY A 243 -10.19 -74.47 3.18
CA GLY A 243 -9.03 -74.59 2.28
C GLY A 243 -9.26 -73.94 0.91
N THR A 244 -10.50 -73.91 0.41
CA THR A 244 -10.87 -73.24 -0.84
C THR A 244 -11.00 -71.73 -0.65
N GLU A 245 -11.57 -71.26 0.47
CA GLU A 245 -11.53 -69.83 0.83
C GLU A 245 -10.10 -69.28 0.94
N LEU A 246 -9.20 -70.02 1.60
CA LEU A 246 -7.78 -69.63 1.75
C LEU A 246 -7.07 -69.47 0.40
N ASN A 247 -7.39 -70.31 -0.59
CA ASN A 247 -6.79 -70.20 -1.92
C ASN A 247 -7.41 -69.06 -2.75
N GLY A 248 -8.70 -68.76 -2.57
CA GLY A 248 -9.31 -67.54 -3.14
C GLY A 248 -8.66 -66.26 -2.60
N ARG A 249 -8.52 -66.16 -1.27
CA ARG A 249 -7.89 -65.00 -0.60
C ARG A 249 -6.38 -64.89 -0.89
N ARG A 250 -5.68 -65.98 -1.23
CA ARG A 250 -4.31 -65.92 -1.77
C ARG A 250 -4.23 -65.29 -3.16
N LEU A 251 -5.25 -65.49 -3.99
CA LEU A 251 -5.32 -64.84 -5.30
C LEU A 251 -5.57 -63.33 -5.13
N GLU A 252 -6.41 -62.94 -4.16
CA GLU A 252 -6.59 -61.54 -3.75
C GLU A 252 -5.30 -60.94 -3.18
N LEU A 253 -4.54 -61.70 -2.38
CA LEU A 253 -3.24 -61.29 -1.84
C LEU A 253 -2.22 -61.01 -2.97
N ARG A 254 -2.22 -61.83 -4.02
CA ARG A 254 -1.39 -61.61 -5.21
C ARG A 254 -1.84 -60.40 -6.04
N GLY A 255 -3.15 -60.22 -6.19
CA GLY A 255 -3.71 -58.99 -6.74
C GLY A 255 -3.35 -57.76 -5.89
N MET A 256 -3.22 -57.92 -4.57
CA MET A 256 -2.73 -56.86 -3.69
C MET A 256 -1.22 -56.61 -3.85
N GLU A 257 -0.39 -57.63 -4.08
CA GLU A 257 1.02 -57.45 -4.45
C GLU A 257 1.16 -56.63 -5.74
N ASP A 258 0.34 -56.91 -6.77
CA ASP A 258 0.26 -56.11 -7.99
C ASP A 258 -0.20 -54.65 -7.70
N THR A 259 -1.17 -54.44 -6.79
CA THR A 259 -1.51 -53.07 -6.34
C THR A 259 -0.40 -52.40 -5.54
N LEU A 260 0.49 -53.17 -4.91
CA LEU A 260 1.63 -52.67 -4.15
C LEU A 260 2.75 -52.20 -5.09
N GLU A 261 3.00 -52.93 -6.18
CA GLU A 261 3.86 -52.44 -7.28
C GLU A 261 3.27 -51.22 -7.97
N ALA A 262 1.96 -51.21 -8.25
CA ALA A 262 1.26 -50.03 -8.79
C ALA A 262 1.36 -48.82 -7.82
N SER A 263 1.28 -49.06 -6.51
CA SER A 263 1.46 -48.05 -5.47
C SER A 263 2.91 -47.52 -5.41
N GLN A 264 3.92 -48.38 -5.62
CA GLN A 264 5.31 -47.94 -5.72
C GLN A 264 5.57 -47.09 -6.97
N GLU A 265 5.00 -47.46 -8.12
CA GLU A 265 5.08 -46.67 -9.35
C GLU A 265 4.32 -45.33 -9.20
N GLN A 266 3.16 -45.33 -8.56
CA GLN A 266 2.42 -44.11 -8.24
C GLN A 266 3.20 -43.20 -7.27
N ARG A 267 3.88 -43.78 -6.27
CA ARG A 267 4.79 -43.04 -5.39
C ARG A 267 5.95 -42.41 -6.16
N ARG A 268 6.55 -43.11 -7.15
CA ARG A 268 7.59 -42.53 -8.02
C ARG A 268 7.07 -41.34 -8.84
N ARG A 269 5.84 -41.42 -9.34
CA ARG A 269 5.19 -40.31 -10.05
C ARG A 269 4.98 -39.10 -9.15
N ILE A 270 4.50 -39.32 -7.93
CA ILE A 270 4.35 -38.26 -6.90
C ILE A 270 5.71 -37.66 -6.53
N GLU A 271 6.75 -38.47 -6.34
CA GLU A 271 8.12 -37.99 -6.07
C GLU A 271 8.67 -37.14 -7.24
N ALA A 272 8.39 -37.53 -8.49
CA ALA A 272 8.75 -36.75 -9.69
C ALA A 272 7.96 -35.44 -9.84
N GLU A 273 6.66 -35.44 -9.54
CA GLU A 273 5.80 -34.25 -9.56
C GLU A 273 6.17 -33.26 -8.44
N ILE A 274 6.50 -33.75 -7.24
CA ILE A 274 7.08 -32.92 -6.18
C ILE A 274 8.41 -32.31 -6.62
N ALA A 275 9.23 -33.04 -7.39
CA ALA A 275 10.49 -32.52 -7.92
C ALA A 275 10.29 -31.42 -8.99
N SER A 276 9.32 -31.56 -9.90
CA SER A 276 9.00 -30.51 -10.89
C SER A 276 8.42 -29.27 -10.23
N ILE A 277 7.47 -29.43 -9.29
CA ILE A 277 6.90 -28.32 -8.50
C ILE A 277 8.00 -27.56 -7.74
N ARG A 278 8.98 -28.26 -7.15
CA ARG A 278 10.14 -27.63 -6.51
C ARG A 278 11.01 -26.84 -7.50
N ALA A 279 11.26 -27.39 -8.69
CA ALA A 279 12.04 -26.70 -9.72
C ALA A 279 11.33 -25.44 -10.24
N ASP A 280 10.02 -25.48 -10.45
CA ASP A 280 9.24 -24.33 -10.90
C ASP A 280 9.06 -23.28 -9.80
N ARG A 281 8.88 -23.69 -8.53
CA ARG A 281 9.00 -22.79 -7.38
C ARG A 281 10.35 -22.09 -7.33
N ALA A 282 11.46 -22.79 -7.60
CA ALA A 282 12.79 -22.19 -7.60
C ALA A 282 12.94 -21.13 -8.70
N LYS A 283 12.45 -21.41 -9.93
CA LYS A 283 12.40 -20.43 -11.04
C LYS A 283 11.58 -19.18 -10.69
N LEU A 284 10.37 -19.38 -10.14
CA LEU A 284 9.51 -18.27 -9.70
C LEU A 284 10.14 -17.44 -8.58
N THR A 285 10.81 -18.10 -7.64
CA THR A 285 11.49 -17.42 -6.51
C THR A 285 12.69 -16.63 -7.02
N ALA A 286 13.48 -17.15 -7.96
CA ALA A 286 14.56 -16.40 -8.63
C ALA A 286 14.03 -15.15 -9.35
N ALA A 287 12.99 -15.31 -10.17
CA ALA A 287 12.38 -14.20 -10.91
C ALA A 287 11.79 -13.11 -9.97
N LEU A 288 11.28 -13.49 -8.80
CA LEU A 288 10.82 -12.54 -7.77
C LEU A 288 11.97 -11.80 -7.09
N LEU A 289 13.09 -12.47 -6.81
CA LEU A 289 14.29 -11.84 -6.24
C LEU A 289 14.87 -10.82 -7.22
N ASP A 290 15.04 -11.20 -8.49
CA ASP A 290 15.54 -10.31 -9.55
C ASP A 290 14.61 -9.10 -9.75
N ALA A 291 13.29 -9.32 -9.82
CA ALA A 291 12.31 -8.24 -9.95
C ALA A 291 12.32 -7.29 -8.73
N THR A 292 12.43 -7.83 -7.51
CA THR A 292 12.51 -7.02 -6.28
C THR A 292 13.79 -6.19 -6.25
N GLN A 293 14.92 -6.73 -6.69
CA GLN A 293 16.17 -5.97 -6.82
C GLN A 293 16.05 -4.84 -7.85
N ILE A 294 15.45 -5.09 -9.02
CA ILE A 294 15.21 -4.07 -10.06
C ILE A 294 14.29 -2.95 -9.54
N VAL A 295 13.20 -3.30 -8.84
CA VAL A 295 12.31 -2.33 -8.20
C VAL A 295 13.07 -1.50 -7.16
N ASN A 296 13.78 -2.14 -6.24
CA ASN A 296 14.50 -1.45 -5.17
C ASN A 296 15.61 -0.52 -5.71
N ALA A 297 16.35 -0.95 -6.72
CA ALA A 297 17.35 -0.11 -7.39
C ALA A 297 16.72 1.07 -8.15
N SER A 298 15.51 0.90 -8.68
CA SER A 298 14.76 1.97 -9.36
C SER A 298 14.18 2.98 -8.36
N GLU A 299 13.61 2.53 -7.24
CA GLU A 299 13.14 3.41 -6.15
C GLU A 299 14.26 4.30 -5.60
N ARG A 300 15.45 3.73 -5.41
CA ARG A 300 16.62 4.49 -4.95
C ARG A 300 17.00 5.60 -5.92
N LYS A 301 17.06 5.31 -7.22
CA LYS A 301 17.33 6.32 -8.27
C LYS A 301 16.25 7.40 -8.32
N ILE A 302 14.97 7.03 -8.19
CA ILE A 302 13.85 7.97 -8.10
C ILE A 302 14.02 8.91 -6.89
N GLY A 303 14.42 8.39 -5.73
CA GLY A 303 14.72 9.21 -4.55
C GLY A 303 15.92 10.14 -4.74
N GLU A 304 16.98 9.68 -5.41
CA GLU A 304 18.16 10.49 -5.74
C GLU A 304 17.81 11.63 -6.74
N THR A 305 16.95 11.37 -7.74
CA THR A 305 16.42 12.40 -8.66
C THR A 305 15.49 13.39 -7.97
N GLU A 306 14.59 12.94 -7.08
CA GLU A 306 13.72 13.86 -6.32
C GLU A 306 14.51 14.78 -5.40
N ALA A 307 15.48 14.26 -4.63
CA ALA A 307 16.34 15.10 -3.78
C ALA A 307 17.14 16.14 -4.58
N ARG A 308 17.56 15.78 -5.80
CA ARG A 308 18.19 16.73 -6.74
C ARG A 308 17.18 17.77 -7.24
N LEU A 309 15.97 17.37 -7.60
CA LEU A 309 14.91 18.29 -8.04
C LEU A 309 14.52 19.29 -6.95
N ASP A 310 14.47 18.88 -5.69
CA ASP A 310 14.21 19.77 -4.56
C ASP A 310 15.35 20.81 -4.43
N THR A 311 16.60 20.36 -4.54
CA THR A 311 17.78 21.24 -4.52
C THR A 311 17.75 22.26 -5.67
N LEU A 312 17.49 21.80 -6.91
CA LEU A 312 17.41 22.65 -8.09
C LEU A 312 16.24 23.65 -8.00
N THR A 313 15.07 23.21 -7.52
CA THR A 313 13.90 24.08 -7.34
C THR A 313 14.18 25.15 -6.27
N GLY A 314 14.83 24.78 -5.17
CA GLY A 314 15.29 25.73 -4.16
C GLY A 314 16.24 26.78 -4.71
N THR A 315 17.18 26.40 -5.59
CA THR A 315 18.03 27.37 -6.29
C THR A 315 17.26 28.24 -7.29
N GLU A 316 16.23 27.71 -7.96
CA GLU A 316 15.39 28.48 -8.89
C GLU A 316 14.63 29.58 -8.16
N ASP A 317 14.08 29.27 -6.98
CA ASP A 317 13.34 30.22 -6.15
C ASP A 317 14.24 31.27 -5.50
N ALA A 318 15.48 30.91 -5.10
CA ALA A 318 16.47 31.87 -4.64
C ALA A 318 16.86 32.88 -5.74
N ILE A 319 17.09 32.42 -6.97
CA ILE A 319 17.38 33.30 -8.11
C ILE A 319 16.18 34.19 -8.44
N LYS A 320 14.95 33.64 -8.49
CA LYS A 320 13.73 34.43 -8.70
C LYS A 320 13.58 35.56 -7.66
N LEU A 321 13.85 35.27 -6.38
CA LEU A 321 13.75 36.25 -5.31
C LEU A 321 14.78 37.38 -5.45
N SER A 322 16.02 37.03 -5.81
CA SER A 322 17.09 38.00 -6.14
C SER A 322 16.71 38.89 -7.34
N LEU A 323 16.21 38.29 -8.42
CA LEU A 323 15.76 39.04 -9.60
C LEU A 323 14.56 39.95 -9.29
N ALA A 324 13.64 39.51 -8.44
CA ALA A 324 12.49 40.30 -8.02
C ALA A 324 12.90 41.53 -7.18
N SER A 325 13.87 41.38 -6.27
CA SER A 325 14.37 42.51 -5.46
C SER A 325 15.14 43.51 -6.32
N ARG A 326 16.04 43.06 -7.20
CA ARG A 326 16.78 43.94 -8.12
C ARG A 326 15.86 44.67 -9.10
N ARG A 327 14.81 44.02 -9.61
CA ARG A 327 13.81 44.65 -10.51
C ARG A 327 13.12 45.85 -9.85
N ALA A 328 12.85 45.83 -8.55
CA ALA A 328 12.26 46.96 -7.84
C ALA A 328 13.23 48.16 -7.82
N VAL A 329 14.49 47.92 -7.46
CA VAL A 329 15.56 48.95 -7.43
C VAL A 329 15.78 49.55 -8.82
N ILE A 330 15.90 48.73 -9.86
CA ILE A 330 16.07 49.20 -11.25
C ILE A 330 14.87 50.04 -11.70
N ALA A 331 13.64 49.66 -11.34
CA ALA A 331 12.44 50.43 -11.69
C ALA A 331 12.42 51.81 -11.02
N GLU A 332 12.89 51.93 -9.78
CA GLU A 332 13.00 53.20 -9.05
C GLU A 332 14.08 54.12 -9.64
N ILE A 333 15.25 53.56 -9.99
CA ILE A 333 16.32 54.31 -10.65
C ILE A 333 15.88 54.77 -12.05
N LEU A 334 15.26 53.90 -12.86
CA LEU A 334 14.73 54.27 -14.18
C LEU A 334 13.63 55.32 -14.10
N ALA A 335 12.72 55.23 -13.12
CA ALA A 335 11.71 56.26 -12.90
C ALA A 335 12.32 57.62 -12.53
N SER A 336 13.42 57.61 -11.77
CA SER A 336 14.16 58.82 -11.39
C SER A 336 14.90 59.45 -12.58
N LEU A 337 15.60 58.64 -13.38
CA LEU A 337 16.25 59.07 -14.63
C LEU A 337 15.23 59.61 -15.66
N GLN A 338 14.10 58.91 -15.84
CA GLN A 338 13.05 59.34 -16.76
C GLN A 338 12.37 60.65 -16.29
N ARG A 339 12.23 60.87 -14.97
CA ARG A 339 11.72 62.12 -14.40
C ARG A 339 12.68 63.28 -14.65
N MET A 340 13.98 63.05 -14.50
CA MET A 340 15.04 64.01 -14.81
C MET A 340 15.07 64.38 -16.31
N GLY A 341 14.95 63.39 -17.20
CA GLY A 341 14.91 63.63 -18.66
C GLY A 341 13.65 64.33 -19.17
N ARG A 342 12.51 64.24 -18.46
CA ARG A 342 11.24 64.92 -18.84
C ARG A 342 11.07 66.31 -18.23
N LYS A 343 11.81 66.62 -17.16
CA LYS A 343 12.00 67.98 -16.63
C LYS A 343 13.50 68.26 -16.58
N PRO A 344 14.17 68.45 -17.75
CA PRO A 344 15.55 68.94 -17.73
C PRO A 344 15.58 70.27 -16.94
N PRO A 345 16.58 70.49 -16.08
CA PRO A 345 16.80 71.82 -15.51
C PRO A 345 16.92 72.83 -16.66
N PRO A 346 16.34 74.04 -16.51
CA PRO A 346 16.04 74.91 -17.64
C PRO A 346 17.31 75.32 -18.40
N ALA A 347 17.55 74.67 -19.53
CA ALA A 347 18.55 75.11 -20.48
C ALA A 347 18.04 76.38 -21.19
N LEU A 348 18.95 77.34 -21.36
CA LEU A 348 18.88 78.55 -22.22
C LEU A 348 18.46 79.89 -21.58
N LEU A 349 18.12 79.96 -20.29
CA LEU A 349 18.05 81.24 -19.56
C LEU A 349 18.50 81.05 -18.09
N VAL A 350 19.57 81.75 -17.67
CA VAL A 350 20.07 82.06 -16.31
C VAL A 350 21.53 81.64 -16.01
N ALA A 351 22.14 82.49 -15.15
CA ALA A 351 23.42 82.55 -14.40
C ALA A 351 24.59 81.55 -14.59
N PRO A 352 25.85 81.98 -14.30
CA PRO A 352 27.03 81.11 -14.23
C PRO A 352 26.92 79.91 -13.26
N GLU A 353 26.10 80.04 -12.22
CA GLU A 353 25.85 79.01 -11.20
C GLU A 353 25.27 77.70 -11.82
N ASP A 354 24.44 77.84 -12.86
CA ASP A 354 23.73 76.72 -13.48
C ASP A 354 24.62 75.86 -14.38
N MET A 355 25.64 76.45 -15.02
CA MET A 355 26.64 75.68 -15.78
C MET A 355 27.47 74.76 -14.88
N LEU A 356 27.91 75.25 -13.72
CA LEU A 356 28.66 74.43 -12.75
C LEU A 356 27.81 73.29 -12.19
N SER A 357 26.51 73.53 -12.01
CA SER A 357 25.53 72.53 -11.57
C SER A 357 25.29 71.45 -12.64
N ALA A 358 25.19 71.84 -13.91
CA ALA A 358 25.11 70.90 -15.04
C ALA A 358 26.37 70.03 -15.16
N ILE A 359 27.56 70.62 -15.08
CA ILE A 359 28.85 69.90 -15.16
C ILE A 359 28.98 68.89 -14.01
N ARG A 360 28.67 69.30 -12.76
CA ARG A 360 28.67 68.38 -11.60
C ARG A 360 27.68 67.24 -11.78
N THR A 361 26.48 67.50 -12.28
CA THR A 361 25.46 66.47 -12.53
C THR A 361 25.94 65.48 -13.61
N SER A 362 26.57 65.96 -14.68
CA SER A 362 27.18 65.12 -15.71
C SER A 362 28.36 64.28 -15.19
N MET A 363 29.21 64.83 -14.31
CA MET A 363 30.29 64.08 -13.67
C MET A 363 29.75 62.97 -12.75
N LEU A 364 28.71 63.27 -11.96
CA LEU A 364 28.06 62.26 -11.10
C LEU A 364 27.40 61.15 -11.94
N LEU A 365 26.68 61.49 -13.01
CA LEU A 365 26.15 60.50 -13.97
C LEU A 365 27.27 59.65 -14.59
N GLY A 366 28.39 60.27 -14.94
CA GLY A 366 29.58 59.58 -15.44
C GLY A 366 30.17 58.57 -14.45
N SER A 367 30.10 58.83 -13.14
CA SER A 367 30.54 57.87 -12.11
C SER A 367 29.58 56.69 -11.87
N VAL A 368 28.27 56.89 -12.07
CA VAL A 368 27.25 55.85 -11.82
C VAL A 368 27.08 54.90 -13.01
N LEU A 369 27.27 55.39 -14.24
CA LEU A 369 27.11 54.61 -15.48
C LEU A 369 27.93 53.29 -15.53
N PRO A 370 29.22 53.23 -15.13
CA PRO A 370 29.98 51.99 -15.10
C PRO A 370 29.41 50.94 -14.15
N GLN A 371 28.97 51.37 -12.95
CA GLN A 371 28.35 50.48 -11.97
C GLN A 371 27.02 49.92 -12.48
N MET A 372 26.18 50.76 -13.08
CA MET A 372 24.91 50.33 -13.70
C MET A 372 25.13 49.34 -14.86
N ARG A 373 26.20 49.50 -15.65
CA ARG A 373 26.58 48.52 -16.69
C ARG A 373 26.96 47.19 -16.06
N GLY A 374 27.81 47.19 -15.02
CA GLY A 374 28.20 45.97 -14.30
C GLY A 374 27.01 45.23 -13.67
N GLU A 375 26.07 45.96 -13.05
CA GLU A 375 24.83 45.37 -12.53
C GLU A 375 23.92 44.79 -13.63
N THR A 376 23.90 45.41 -14.83
CA THR A 376 23.15 44.92 -15.98
C THR A 376 23.78 43.65 -16.58
N GLU A 377 25.11 43.59 -16.64
CA GLU A 377 25.86 42.41 -17.08
C GLU A 377 25.67 41.23 -16.10
N ALA A 378 25.73 41.49 -14.79
CA ALA A 378 25.41 40.50 -13.75
C ALA A 378 23.96 40.01 -13.85
N LEU A 379 22.99 40.91 -14.08
CA LEU A 379 21.58 40.56 -14.29
C LEU A 379 21.37 39.68 -15.54
N ALA A 380 22.11 39.94 -16.62
CA ALA A 380 22.09 39.12 -17.83
C ALA A 380 22.66 37.70 -17.58
N SER A 381 23.70 37.58 -16.75
CA SER A 381 24.21 36.29 -16.29
C SER A 381 23.18 35.53 -15.46
N ASP A 382 22.63 36.16 -14.41
CA ASP A 382 21.62 35.55 -13.52
C ASP A 382 20.38 35.06 -14.29
N LEU A 383 19.98 35.77 -15.36
CA LEU A 383 18.89 35.37 -16.26
C LEU A 383 19.27 34.19 -17.17
N SER A 384 20.52 34.13 -17.64
CA SER A 384 21.04 32.99 -18.40
C SER A 384 21.08 31.73 -17.53
N ASP A 385 21.60 31.86 -16.31
CA ASP A 385 21.67 30.78 -15.32
C ASP A 385 20.27 30.27 -14.95
N LEU A 386 19.29 31.17 -14.78
CA LEU A 386 17.90 30.79 -14.57
C LEU A 386 17.30 30.01 -15.76
N VAL A 387 17.67 30.35 -17.01
CA VAL A 387 17.20 29.61 -18.20
C VAL A 387 17.83 28.21 -18.25
N GLN A 388 19.13 28.08 -17.98
CA GLN A 388 19.82 26.79 -17.92
C GLN A 388 19.27 25.91 -16.79
N LEU A 389 19.07 26.48 -15.60
CA LEU A 389 18.49 25.80 -14.44
C LEU A 389 17.06 25.32 -14.72
N ARG A 390 16.24 26.11 -15.43
CA ARG A 390 14.91 25.68 -15.87
C ARG A 390 14.95 24.51 -16.86
N GLN A 391 15.93 24.47 -17.75
CA GLN A 391 16.14 23.35 -18.66
C GLN A 391 16.58 22.09 -17.89
N SER A 392 17.47 22.21 -16.90
CA SER A 392 17.88 21.07 -16.06
C SER A 392 16.73 20.54 -15.20
N ILE A 393 15.91 21.42 -14.60
CA ILE A 393 14.70 21.03 -13.86
C ILE A 393 13.69 20.32 -14.78
N ALA A 394 13.52 20.77 -16.02
CA ALA A 394 12.64 20.11 -16.99
C ALA A 394 13.15 18.69 -17.35
N ALA A 395 14.45 18.55 -17.62
CA ALA A 395 15.08 17.27 -17.93
C ALA A 395 15.01 16.28 -16.75
N GLU A 396 15.32 16.72 -15.53
CA GLU A 396 15.24 15.87 -14.33
C GLU A 396 13.77 15.50 -14.01
N ARG A 397 12.78 16.37 -14.28
CA ARG A 397 11.36 16.02 -14.18
C ARG A 397 10.93 14.98 -15.21
N GLU A 398 11.45 15.03 -16.43
CA GLU A 398 11.24 14.01 -17.45
C GLU A 398 11.88 12.67 -17.05
N THR A 399 13.12 12.70 -16.55
CA THR A 399 13.80 11.53 -15.98
C THR A 399 13.00 10.92 -14.84
N LEU A 400 12.46 11.74 -13.92
CA LEU A 400 11.58 11.29 -12.84
C LEU A 400 10.31 10.64 -13.37
N ALA A 401 9.62 11.28 -14.32
CA ALA A 401 8.39 10.76 -14.91
C ALA A 401 8.60 9.40 -15.58
N ASN A 402 9.70 9.25 -16.33
CA ASN A 402 10.10 7.99 -16.96
C ASN A 402 10.46 6.91 -15.91
N GLY A 403 11.14 7.29 -14.83
CA GLY A 403 11.41 6.40 -13.69
C GLY A 403 10.14 5.90 -13.00
N VAL A 404 9.19 6.80 -12.73
CA VAL A 404 7.89 6.50 -12.11
C VAL A 404 7.02 5.62 -13.03
N ALA A 405 7.06 5.84 -14.34
CA ALA A 405 6.39 4.96 -15.32
C ALA A 405 7.01 3.55 -15.32
N LYS A 406 8.35 3.45 -15.31
CA LYS A 406 9.05 2.15 -15.30
C LYS A 406 8.75 1.34 -14.04
N ILE A 407 8.85 1.95 -12.85
CA ILE A 407 8.57 1.22 -11.60
C ILE A 407 7.10 0.77 -11.50
N ARG A 408 6.14 1.52 -12.05
CA ARG A 408 4.73 1.08 -12.11
C ARG A 408 4.61 -0.22 -12.92
N ALA A 409 5.28 -0.32 -14.06
CA ALA A 409 5.27 -1.55 -14.87
C ALA A 409 5.95 -2.73 -14.15
N GLU A 410 7.09 -2.52 -13.50
CA GLU A 410 7.77 -3.59 -12.74
C GLU A 410 6.97 -4.02 -11.50
N ARG A 411 6.29 -3.09 -10.80
CA ARG A 411 5.38 -3.43 -9.69
C ARG A 411 4.18 -4.26 -10.16
N GLN A 412 3.60 -3.96 -11.33
CA GLN A 412 2.53 -4.78 -11.94
C GLN A 412 3.04 -6.18 -12.29
N ARG A 413 4.24 -6.29 -12.88
CA ARG A 413 4.89 -7.57 -13.17
C ARG A 413 5.15 -8.39 -11.91
N LEU A 414 5.64 -7.75 -10.85
CA LEU A 414 5.93 -8.40 -9.57
C LEU A 414 4.64 -8.87 -8.89
N ALA A 415 3.56 -8.09 -8.94
CA ALA A 415 2.25 -8.52 -8.44
C ALA A 415 1.76 -9.79 -9.14
N ALA A 416 1.87 -9.86 -10.48
CA ALA A 416 1.52 -11.04 -11.25
C ALA A 416 2.42 -12.26 -10.93
N LEU A 417 3.72 -12.06 -10.69
CA LEU A 417 4.63 -13.14 -10.25
C LEU A 417 4.31 -13.66 -8.84
N VAL A 418 3.91 -12.78 -7.92
CA VAL A 418 3.47 -13.15 -6.57
C VAL A 418 2.17 -13.95 -6.63
N GLU A 419 1.20 -13.51 -7.43
CA GLU A 419 -0.07 -14.21 -7.63
C GLU A 419 0.13 -15.59 -8.27
N ALA A 420 0.95 -15.68 -9.33
CA ALA A 420 1.30 -16.95 -9.97
C ALA A 420 2.01 -17.92 -9.01
N ARG A 421 2.84 -17.41 -8.08
CA ARG A 421 3.47 -18.23 -7.03
C ARG A 421 2.46 -18.69 -5.98
N GLN A 422 1.54 -17.82 -5.55
CA GLN A 422 0.52 -18.17 -4.55
C GLN A 422 -0.44 -19.25 -5.07
N THR A 423 -0.89 -19.13 -6.33
CA THR A 423 -1.75 -20.15 -6.96
C THR A 423 -1.02 -21.47 -7.19
N ALA A 424 0.25 -21.44 -7.60
CA ALA A 424 1.08 -22.65 -7.71
C ALA A 424 1.29 -23.35 -6.35
N LEU A 425 1.51 -22.58 -5.27
CA LEU A 425 1.65 -23.14 -3.92
C LEU A 425 0.34 -23.77 -3.42
N SER A 426 -0.80 -23.09 -3.54
CA SER A 426 -2.08 -23.64 -3.08
C SER A 426 -2.51 -24.87 -3.89
N ALA A 427 -2.26 -24.90 -5.19
CA ALA A 427 -2.51 -26.07 -6.03
C ALA A 427 -1.63 -27.27 -5.61
N ALA A 428 -0.34 -27.04 -5.35
CA ALA A 428 0.58 -28.07 -4.87
C ALA A 428 0.20 -28.61 -3.48
N GLU A 429 -0.24 -27.75 -2.56
CA GLU A 429 -0.72 -28.14 -1.23
C GLU A 429 -2.01 -28.97 -1.31
N GLN A 430 -2.95 -28.61 -2.18
CA GLN A 430 -4.19 -29.37 -2.41
C GLN A 430 -3.93 -30.74 -3.04
N ALA A 431 -3.08 -30.81 -4.07
CA ALA A 431 -2.70 -32.09 -4.69
C ALA A 431 -2.02 -33.02 -3.68
N LEU A 432 -1.04 -32.50 -2.94
CA LEU A 432 -0.30 -33.27 -1.93
C LEU A 432 -1.15 -33.67 -0.71
N GLY A 433 -2.18 -32.89 -0.38
CA GLY A 433 -3.21 -33.26 0.60
C GLY A 433 -4.08 -34.42 0.12
N ALA A 434 -4.63 -34.32 -1.10
CA ALA A 434 -5.50 -35.35 -1.68
C ALA A 434 -4.79 -36.71 -1.87
N GLU A 435 -3.53 -36.71 -2.31
CA GLU A 435 -2.75 -37.96 -2.41
C GLU A 435 -2.43 -38.57 -1.02
N ARG A 436 -2.20 -37.74 0.01
CA ARG A 436 -1.99 -38.24 1.39
C ARG A 436 -3.23 -38.91 1.97
N GLU A 437 -4.41 -38.35 1.76
CA GLU A 437 -5.66 -38.96 2.23
C GLU A 437 -5.89 -40.33 1.58
N ARG A 438 -5.76 -40.43 0.24
CA ARG A 438 -5.88 -41.71 -0.48
C ARG A 438 -4.84 -42.73 -0.01
N ALA A 439 -3.59 -42.33 0.19
CA ALA A 439 -2.54 -43.21 0.69
C ALA A 439 -2.83 -43.72 2.11
N LEU A 440 -3.39 -42.88 2.99
CA LEU A 440 -3.81 -43.28 4.34
C LEU A 440 -4.99 -44.26 4.30
N ASP A 441 -5.96 -44.08 3.40
CA ASP A 441 -7.11 -44.98 3.31
C ASP A 441 -6.73 -46.35 2.74
N LEU A 442 -5.87 -46.41 1.72
CA LEU A 442 -5.27 -47.66 1.24
C LEU A 442 -4.46 -48.37 2.33
N ALA A 443 -3.69 -47.62 3.14
CA ALA A 443 -2.93 -48.18 4.25
C ALA A 443 -3.83 -48.77 5.36
N LYS A 444 -4.95 -48.12 5.69
CA LYS A 444 -5.95 -48.66 6.65
C LYS A 444 -6.60 -49.95 6.14
N GLN A 445 -6.94 -50.00 4.85
CA GLN A 445 -7.53 -51.19 4.22
C GLN A 445 -6.55 -52.38 4.25
N ALA A 446 -5.28 -52.14 3.92
CA ALA A 446 -4.23 -53.16 3.95
C ALA A 446 -3.92 -53.65 5.38
N ALA A 447 -3.97 -52.77 6.39
CA ALA A 447 -3.82 -53.16 7.79
C ALA A 447 -4.99 -54.03 8.26
N SER A 448 -6.23 -53.59 8.04
CA SER A 448 -7.46 -54.31 8.39
C SER A 448 -7.49 -55.76 7.87
N LEU A 449 -7.10 -55.97 6.61
CA LEU A 449 -7.04 -57.30 6.00
C LEU A 449 -5.90 -58.16 6.57
N LYS A 450 -4.73 -57.58 6.87
CA LYS A 450 -3.64 -58.30 7.54
C LYS A 450 -4.01 -58.74 8.95
N ASP A 451 -4.67 -57.87 9.71
CA ASP A 451 -5.10 -58.18 11.08
C ASP A 451 -6.19 -59.26 11.09
N LEU A 452 -7.10 -59.25 10.10
CA LEU A 452 -8.11 -60.30 9.91
C LEU A 452 -7.48 -61.66 9.54
N ILE A 453 -6.55 -61.66 8.57
CA ILE A 453 -5.83 -62.90 8.16
C ILE A 453 -5.01 -63.44 9.32
N ALA A 454 -4.29 -62.58 10.07
CA ALA A 454 -3.56 -63.00 11.26
C ALA A 454 -4.49 -63.57 12.34
N GLY A 455 -5.70 -62.99 12.52
CA GLY A 455 -6.75 -63.55 13.37
C GLY A 455 -7.12 -64.98 12.97
N MET A 456 -7.52 -65.19 11.71
CA MET A 456 -7.89 -66.51 11.20
C MET A 456 -6.73 -67.50 11.21
N GLU A 457 -5.49 -67.07 10.91
CA GLU A 457 -4.30 -67.90 11.06
C GLU A 457 -4.05 -68.28 12.52
N THR A 458 -4.32 -67.39 13.49
CA THR A 458 -4.21 -67.75 14.92
C THR A 458 -5.31 -68.69 15.40
N GLU A 459 -6.50 -68.65 14.81
CA GLU A 459 -7.61 -69.59 15.08
C GLU A 459 -7.33 -70.97 14.46
N VAL A 460 -6.91 -71.03 13.19
CA VAL A 460 -6.47 -72.27 12.53
C VAL A 460 -5.24 -72.85 13.23
N ALA A 461 -4.29 -72.01 13.64
CA ALA A 461 -3.16 -72.43 14.46
C ALA A 461 -3.54 -72.76 15.91
N ALA A 462 -4.67 -72.28 16.45
CA ALA A 462 -5.17 -72.71 17.76
C ALA A 462 -5.75 -74.13 17.68
N ALA A 463 -6.41 -74.48 16.57
CA ALA A 463 -6.82 -75.85 16.27
C ALA A 463 -5.63 -76.81 16.06
N ALA A 464 -4.51 -76.32 15.51
CA ALA A 464 -3.30 -77.13 15.26
C ALA A 464 -2.30 -77.19 16.45
N ARG A 465 -2.26 -76.18 17.33
CA ARG A 465 -1.26 -76.09 18.42
C ARG A 465 -1.43 -77.12 19.55
N GLY A 466 -2.45 -77.97 19.48
CA GLY A 466 -2.52 -79.19 20.31
C GLY A 466 -1.45 -80.24 20.00
N ALA A 467 -0.71 -80.13 18.88
CA ALA A 467 0.21 -81.17 18.40
C ALA A 467 1.71 -80.79 18.28
N GLU A 468 2.09 -79.50 18.31
CA GLU A 468 3.48 -79.07 17.98
C GLU A 468 4.22 -78.23 19.05
N ALA A 469 3.65 -78.06 20.25
CA ALA A 469 4.25 -77.28 21.34
C ALA A 469 5.42 -77.98 22.08
N ALA A 470 6.22 -78.82 21.40
CA ALA A 470 7.27 -79.64 22.01
C ALA A 470 8.63 -79.66 21.27
N ARG A 471 8.81 -78.91 20.17
CA ARG A 471 10.00 -79.12 19.29
C ARG A 471 10.77 -77.92 18.73
N LYS A 472 10.34 -76.66 18.86
CA LYS A 472 11.06 -75.52 18.23
C LYS A 472 11.12 -74.26 19.09
N ALA A 473 11.98 -74.28 20.11
CA ALA A 473 12.26 -73.14 20.99
C ALA A 473 13.67 -72.52 20.81
N ASP A 474 14.52 -73.01 19.89
CA ASP A 474 15.97 -72.83 20.02
C ASP A 474 16.73 -72.17 18.84
N GLU A 475 16.11 -71.80 17.72
CA GLU A 475 16.87 -71.46 16.47
C GLU A 475 16.68 -70.05 15.85
N ILE A 476 15.95 -69.11 16.46
CA ILE A 476 15.73 -67.77 15.86
C ILE A 476 16.12 -66.61 16.79
N ARG A 477 17.43 -66.47 17.05
CA ARG A 477 18.04 -65.19 17.51
C ARG A 477 19.29 -64.79 16.70
N GLY A 478 19.57 -65.49 15.58
CA GLY A 478 20.87 -65.41 14.89
C GLY A 478 20.97 -64.58 13.60
N ARG A 479 19.88 -63.96 13.10
CA ARG A 479 19.89 -63.28 11.78
C ARG A 479 19.15 -61.94 11.77
N ALA A 480 19.77 -60.94 12.40
CA ALA A 480 19.43 -59.52 12.24
C ALA A 480 20.72 -58.68 12.13
N ALA A 481 21.56 -59.00 11.14
CA ALA A 481 22.76 -58.24 10.82
C ALA A 481 22.99 -58.22 9.30
N GLN A 482 23.10 -57.01 8.75
CA GLN A 482 23.45 -56.60 7.37
C GLN A 482 22.29 -56.27 6.42
N ALA A 483 21.97 -54.96 6.31
CA ALA A 483 21.76 -54.25 5.04
C ALA A 483 21.54 -52.73 5.29
N ALA A 484 22.61 -51.90 5.29
CA ALA A 484 22.56 -50.46 4.93
C ALA A 484 23.92 -49.73 5.10
N ALA A 485 24.67 -49.59 4.01
CA ALA A 485 25.66 -48.54 3.70
C ALA A 485 25.94 -48.66 2.18
N PRO A 486 26.32 -47.61 1.41
CA PRO A 486 26.98 -46.35 1.79
C PRO A 486 26.14 -45.11 1.34
N SER A 487 26.58 -43.84 1.24
CA SER A 487 27.91 -43.25 1.03
C SER A 487 28.01 -41.77 1.46
N ALA A 488 29.25 -41.27 1.59
CA ALA A 488 29.56 -39.87 1.89
C ALA A 488 29.77 -39.03 0.62
N GLY A 489 29.48 -37.72 0.69
CA GLY A 489 29.60 -36.81 -0.46
C GLY A 489 29.66 -35.31 -0.11
N MET A 490 30.19 -34.94 1.05
CA MET A 490 30.22 -33.56 1.55
C MET A 490 31.52 -32.81 1.17
N LYS A 491 31.67 -32.37 -0.08
CA LYS A 491 32.68 -31.35 -0.48
C LYS A 491 32.29 -30.55 -1.73
N THR A 492 31.60 -29.43 -1.55
CA THR A 492 31.87 -28.18 -2.29
C THR A 492 31.29 -26.98 -1.54
N ALA A 493 32.10 -26.36 -0.69
CA ALA A 493 31.80 -25.02 -0.19
C ALA A 493 32.20 -24.00 -1.27
N LEU A 494 31.24 -23.23 -1.78
CA LEU A 494 31.44 -21.91 -2.41
C LEU A 494 30.06 -21.23 -2.66
N ALA A 495 29.89 -20.01 -2.13
CA ALA A 495 28.74 -19.09 -2.34
C ALA A 495 27.31 -19.56 -1.93
N PRO A 496 27.02 -19.73 -0.62
CA PRO A 496 25.75 -20.27 -0.13
C PRO A 496 24.51 -19.36 -0.26
N PHE A 497 24.66 -18.11 -0.73
CA PHE A 497 23.56 -17.14 -0.79
C PHE A 497 22.76 -17.16 -2.11
N LYS A 498 23.21 -17.86 -3.16
CA LYS A 498 22.66 -17.73 -4.53
C LYS A 498 21.67 -18.82 -4.99
N ASP A 499 21.40 -19.84 -4.19
CA ASP A 499 20.45 -20.90 -4.57
C ASP A 499 18.99 -20.50 -4.23
N PRO A 500 18.08 -20.31 -5.21
CA PRO A 500 16.68 -19.95 -4.96
C PRO A 500 15.79 -21.15 -4.57
N ALA A 501 16.31 -22.38 -4.58
CA ALA A 501 15.55 -23.60 -4.26
C ALA A 501 15.59 -24.00 -2.78
N ARG A 502 16.37 -23.28 -1.93
CA ARG A 502 16.59 -23.65 -0.53
C ARG A 502 15.29 -23.67 0.29
N LEU A 503 15.20 -24.65 1.20
CA LEU A 503 14.12 -24.80 2.19
C LEU A 503 14.63 -24.72 3.65
N ALA A 504 15.89 -24.33 3.82
CA ALA A 504 16.58 -24.18 5.10
C ALA A 504 17.57 -22.99 5.00
N PRO A 505 17.85 -22.29 6.12
CA PRO A 505 18.73 -21.13 6.13
C PRO A 505 20.17 -21.51 5.78
N ALA A 506 20.80 -20.71 4.92
CA ALA A 506 22.14 -20.99 4.40
C ALA A 506 23.29 -20.77 5.40
N THR A 507 23.06 -20.03 6.48
CA THR A 507 24.07 -19.60 7.47
C THR A 507 23.35 -19.27 8.79
N ALA A 508 24.03 -19.37 9.93
CA ALA A 508 23.43 -19.06 11.23
C ALA A 508 23.13 -17.56 11.37
N PHE A 509 21.97 -17.20 11.94
CA PHE A 509 21.54 -15.80 12.06
C PHE A 509 22.49 -14.91 12.91
N ILE A 510 23.28 -15.50 13.79
CA ILE A 510 24.29 -14.74 14.56
C ILE A 510 25.50 -14.31 13.71
N GLU A 511 25.77 -15.03 12.62
CA GLU A 511 26.89 -14.80 11.68
C GLU A 511 26.52 -13.80 10.57
N THR A 512 25.23 -13.47 10.40
CA THR A 512 24.75 -12.51 9.40
C THR A 512 24.77 -11.04 9.87
N LYS A 513 25.42 -10.76 11.01
CA LYS A 513 25.61 -9.39 11.52
C LYS A 513 26.38 -8.53 10.51
N GLY A 514 25.89 -7.32 10.28
CA GLY A 514 26.43 -6.40 9.26
C GLY A 514 26.23 -6.86 7.81
N LEU A 515 25.41 -7.88 7.54
CA LEU A 515 25.20 -8.46 6.21
C LEU A 515 23.73 -8.46 5.74
N LEU A 516 22.76 -8.19 6.62
CA LEU A 516 21.34 -8.21 6.23
C LEU A 516 20.96 -6.97 5.41
N PRO A 517 20.27 -7.12 4.27
CA PRO A 517 19.67 -5.99 3.59
C PRO A 517 18.57 -5.36 4.45
N VAL A 518 18.42 -4.05 4.37
CA VAL A 518 17.28 -3.34 4.96
C VAL A 518 16.00 -3.79 4.23
N PRO A 519 14.90 -4.17 4.93
CA PRO A 519 13.69 -4.73 4.30
C PRO A 519 13.01 -3.84 3.25
N VAL A 520 13.21 -2.52 3.31
CA VAL A 520 12.49 -1.56 2.48
C VAL A 520 13.36 -0.33 2.25
N ASN A 521 13.22 0.30 1.08
CA ASN A 521 13.81 1.61 0.84
C ASN A 521 13.07 2.68 1.64
N GLY A 522 13.80 3.46 2.43
CA GLY A 522 13.21 4.52 3.24
C GLY A 522 14.23 5.26 4.09
N THR A 523 13.73 6.24 4.85
CA THR A 523 14.54 7.00 5.81
C THR A 523 14.30 6.49 7.23
N LEU A 524 15.38 6.29 7.97
CA LEU A 524 15.31 5.92 9.38
C LEU A 524 14.80 7.12 10.20
N GLN A 525 13.62 6.99 10.80
CA GLN A 525 13.00 8.04 11.62
C GLN A 525 13.33 7.88 13.12
N ARG A 526 13.33 6.63 13.62
CA ARG A 526 13.74 6.31 14.99
C ARG A 526 14.50 4.99 15.03
N GLY A 527 15.61 4.96 15.77
CA GLY A 527 16.32 3.74 16.13
C GLY A 527 15.81 3.09 17.42
N PHE A 528 16.30 1.88 17.70
CA PHE A 528 16.08 1.19 18.97
C PHE A 528 16.59 2.02 20.15
N GLY A 529 15.91 1.94 21.29
CA GLY A 529 16.26 2.68 22.51
C GLY A 529 15.89 4.18 22.50
N SER A 530 15.48 4.74 21.36
CA SER A 530 14.97 6.12 21.29
C SER A 530 13.69 6.31 22.13
N GLN A 531 13.44 7.52 22.64
CA GLN A 531 12.23 7.79 23.40
C GLN A 531 10.98 7.58 22.54
N ASP A 532 10.00 6.86 23.07
CA ASP A 532 8.80 6.45 22.31
C ASP A 532 7.76 7.57 22.12
N GLY A 533 7.87 8.66 22.89
CA GLY A 533 6.94 9.78 22.94
C GLY A 533 5.94 9.73 24.11
N PHE A 534 5.96 8.64 24.89
CA PHE A 534 5.09 8.38 26.05
C PHE A 534 5.88 8.12 27.35
N GLY A 535 7.21 8.36 27.33
CA GLY A 535 8.10 8.18 28.49
C GLY A 535 8.81 6.83 28.56
N GLY A 536 8.63 5.95 27.56
CA GLY A 536 9.33 4.68 27.43
C GLY A 536 10.45 4.71 26.38
N THR A 537 11.15 3.58 26.25
CA THR A 537 12.14 3.33 25.19
C THR A 537 11.57 2.47 24.08
N GLY A 538 11.75 2.90 22.84
CA GLY A 538 11.33 2.19 21.64
C GLY A 538 12.06 0.86 21.49
N LYS A 539 11.31 -0.24 21.45
CA LYS A 539 11.83 -1.62 21.36
C LYS A 539 12.25 -2.05 19.96
N GLY A 540 12.16 -1.14 18.99
CA GLY A 540 12.43 -1.42 17.59
C GLY A 540 12.72 -0.14 16.81
N MET A 541 12.82 -0.30 15.50
CA MET A 541 13.23 0.70 14.53
C MET A 541 12.05 1.12 13.66
N LEU A 542 11.96 2.40 13.29
CA LEU A 542 10.91 2.96 12.44
C LEU A 542 11.53 3.52 11.16
N ILE A 543 11.18 2.93 10.00
CA ILE A 543 11.59 3.40 8.68
C ILE A 543 10.38 4.02 7.98
N ALA A 544 10.48 5.30 7.59
CA ALA A 544 9.49 5.93 6.72
C ALA A 544 9.75 5.56 5.25
N THR A 545 8.72 5.05 4.58
CA THR A 545 8.81 4.48 3.23
C THR A 545 8.01 5.30 2.22
N ARG A 546 8.11 4.97 0.93
CA ARG A 546 7.09 5.39 -0.04
C ARG A 546 5.79 4.60 0.18
N VAL A 547 4.70 5.15 -0.35
CA VAL A 547 3.45 4.44 -0.59
C VAL A 547 3.68 3.27 -1.55
N GLU A 548 3.01 2.14 -1.29
CA GLU A 548 3.13 0.89 -2.07
C GLU A 548 4.58 0.36 -2.17
N ALA A 549 5.47 0.77 -1.27
CA ALA A 549 6.83 0.24 -1.20
C ALA A 549 6.79 -1.26 -0.88
N ILE A 550 7.65 -2.04 -1.54
CA ILE A 550 7.73 -3.48 -1.34
C ILE A 550 8.60 -3.75 -0.10
N VAL A 551 8.09 -4.58 0.81
CA VAL A 551 8.85 -5.07 1.96
C VAL A 551 9.42 -6.43 1.60
N ALA A 552 10.74 -6.50 1.55
CA ALA A 552 11.51 -7.70 1.31
C ALA A 552 11.92 -8.37 2.64
N ALA A 553 12.10 -9.70 2.61
CA ALA A 553 12.59 -10.45 3.77
C ALA A 553 14.02 -10.03 4.16
N PRO A 554 14.27 -9.64 5.43
CA PRO A 554 15.62 -9.28 5.89
C PRO A 554 16.59 -10.46 5.92
N CYS A 555 16.11 -11.69 6.11
CA CYS A 555 16.92 -12.89 6.19
C CYS A 555 16.15 -14.13 5.71
N ASP A 556 16.87 -15.23 5.50
CA ASP A 556 16.27 -16.56 5.38
C ASP A 556 15.56 -16.94 6.69
N GLY A 557 14.39 -17.59 6.62
CA GLY A 557 13.66 -18.00 7.83
C GLY A 557 12.26 -18.56 7.58
N TRP A 558 11.55 -18.91 8.65
CA TRP A 558 10.17 -19.42 8.59
C TRP A 558 9.17 -18.40 9.13
N VAL A 559 8.07 -18.20 8.39
CA VAL A 559 6.96 -17.35 8.84
C VAL A 559 6.25 -18.03 10.01
N SER A 560 6.37 -17.44 11.21
CA SER A 560 5.72 -17.92 12.44
C SER A 560 4.34 -17.30 12.65
N PHE A 561 4.10 -16.10 12.13
CA PHE A 561 2.81 -15.42 12.16
C PHE A 561 2.70 -14.46 10.98
N ALA A 562 1.52 -14.39 10.35
CA ALA A 562 1.20 -13.45 9.29
C ALA A 562 -0.29 -13.07 9.40
N GLY A 563 -0.59 -11.79 9.64
CA GLY A 563 -1.96 -11.29 9.67
C GLY A 563 -2.17 -10.03 10.52
N PRO A 564 -3.42 -9.56 10.68
CA PRO A 564 -3.72 -8.35 11.43
C PRO A 564 -3.50 -8.54 12.94
N TYR A 565 -2.86 -7.56 13.57
CA TYR A 565 -2.57 -7.55 15.00
C TYR A 565 -2.86 -6.18 15.62
N ARG A 566 -3.36 -6.18 16.88
CA ARG A 566 -3.83 -4.98 17.59
C ARG A 566 -2.73 -3.92 17.65
N SER A 567 -3.07 -2.67 17.35
CA SER A 567 -2.18 -1.49 17.34
C SER A 567 -1.01 -1.46 16.33
N TYR A 568 -0.70 -2.60 15.70
CA TYR A 568 0.42 -2.78 14.76
C TYR A 568 0.00 -2.93 13.29
N GLY A 569 -1.30 -3.07 13.00
CA GLY A 569 -1.79 -3.30 11.64
C GLY A 569 -1.49 -4.72 11.17
N GLN A 570 -1.11 -4.92 9.91
CA GLN A 570 -0.57 -6.21 9.49
C GLN A 570 0.78 -6.46 10.18
N LEU A 571 0.93 -7.64 10.78
CA LEU A 571 2.10 -8.10 11.50
C LEU A 571 2.63 -9.37 10.83
N LEU A 572 3.93 -9.38 10.54
CA LEU A 572 4.67 -10.55 10.05
C LEU A 572 5.77 -10.88 11.06
N ILE A 573 5.82 -12.12 11.53
CA ILE A 573 6.88 -12.62 12.41
C ILE A 573 7.65 -13.72 11.69
N VAL A 574 8.95 -13.52 11.51
CA VAL A 574 9.89 -14.46 10.89
C VAL A 574 10.79 -15.05 11.97
N ASN A 575 10.83 -16.38 12.06
CA ASN A 575 11.81 -17.11 12.87
C ASN A 575 13.07 -17.32 12.03
N ALA A 576 14.17 -16.68 12.44
CA ALA A 576 15.48 -16.77 11.78
C ALA A 576 16.35 -17.92 12.32
N GLY A 577 15.84 -18.70 13.28
CA GLY A 577 16.55 -19.76 13.98
C GLY A 577 17.27 -19.29 15.24
N GLN A 578 17.74 -20.25 16.05
CA GLN A 578 18.55 -20.01 17.25
C GLN A 578 17.92 -19.01 18.27
N GLY A 579 16.58 -19.05 18.41
CA GLY A 579 15.84 -18.17 19.32
C GLY A 579 15.58 -16.75 18.80
N TYR A 580 16.03 -16.43 17.57
CA TYR A 580 15.85 -15.12 16.95
C TYR A 580 14.55 -15.02 16.14
N TYR A 581 13.78 -13.98 16.44
CA TYR A 581 12.56 -13.62 15.72
C TYR A 581 12.66 -12.18 15.23
N ILE A 582 12.27 -11.95 13.98
CA ILE A 582 12.15 -10.61 13.40
C ILE A 582 10.66 -10.31 13.22
N ILE A 583 10.25 -9.14 13.70
CA ILE A 583 8.89 -8.64 13.66
C ILE A 583 8.84 -7.45 12.71
N LEU A 584 7.95 -7.52 11.71
CA LEU A 584 7.67 -6.46 10.74
C LEU A 584 6.21 -6.04 10.89
N ALA A 585 5.95 -4.74 10.98
CA ALA A 585 4.59 -4.20 11.18
C ALA A 585 4.35 -2.85 10.49
N GLY A 586 3.08 -2.49 10.28
CA GLY A 586 2.69 -1.27 9.55
C GLY A 586 2.51 -1.45 8.03
N MET A 587 2.43 -2.70 7.58
CA MET A 587 2.17 -3.08 6.19
C MET A 587 0.65 -3.11 5.92
N ASP A 588 0.25 -3.08 4.65
CA ASP A 588 -1.16 -3.15 4.22
C ASP A 588 -1.58 -4.56 3.78
N LYS A 589 -0.73 -5.20 2.96
CA LYS A 589 -0.91 -6.59 2.50
C LYS A 589 0.32 -7.42 2.78
N ILE A 590 0.12 -8.63 3.29
CA ILE A 590 1.15 -9.69 3.42
C ILE A 590 0.95 -10.70 2.28
N ASN A 591 2.04 -11.16 1.69
CA ASN A 591 2.07 -12.05 0.52
C ASN A 591 2.56 -13.48 0.85
N VAL A 592 2.78 -13.79 2.13
CA VAL A 592 3.34 -15.06 2.61
C VAL A 592 2.47 -15.71 3.68
N ASN A 593 2.47 -17.05 3.71
CA ASN A 593 1.64 -17.86 4.60
C ASN A 593 2.39 -18.31 5.85
N VAL A 594 1.68 -18.61 6.94
CA VAL A 594 2.28 -19.19 8.15
C VAL A 594 2.86 -20.58 7.84
N GLY A 595 4.05 -20.87 8.36
CA GLY A 595 4.82 -22.08 8.08
C GLY A 595 5.69 -22.01 6.81
N GLN A 596 5.49 -21.01 5.95
CA GLN A 596 6.29 -20.83 4.73
C GLN A 596 7.75 -20.50 5.06
N PHE A 597 8.69 -21.17 4.38
CA PHE A 597 10.10 -20.76 4.35
C PHE A 597 10.32 -19.68 3.28
N ILE A 598 10.97 -18.59 3.67
CA ILE A 598 11.27 -17.41 2.85
C ILE A 598 12.78 -17.18 2.75
N LEU A 599 13.23 -16.62 1.62
CA LEU A 599 14.64 -16.27 1.37
C LEU A 599 14.90 -14.79 1.59
N VAL A 600 16.14 -14.43 1.95
CA VAL A 600 16.59 -13.02 1.98
C VAL A 600 16.31 -12.29 0.66
N GLY A 601 15.69 -11.11 0.74
CA GLY A 601 15.30 -10.30 -0.42
C GLY A 601 13.95 -10.68 -1.07
N GLU A 602 13.31 -11.76 -0.63
CA GLU A 602 12.00 -12.20 -1.16
C GLU A 602 10.90 -11.18 -0.80
N PRO A 603 9.98 -10.82 -1.73
CA PRO A 603 8.92 -9.85 -1.44
C PRO A 603 7.84 -10.47 -0.53
N VAL A 604 7.82 -10.07 0.74
CA VAL A 604 6.93 -10.63 1.77
C VAL A 604 5.67 -9.82 2.01
N ALA A 605 5.69 -8.51 1.77
CA ALA A 605 4.55 -7.63 2.01
C ALA A 605 4.65 -6.31 1.21
N VAL A 606 3.60 -5.49 1.26
CA VAL A 606 3.50 -4.18 0.61
C VAL A 606 3.04 -3.13 1.63
N MET A 607 3.66 -1.95 1.60
CA MET A 607 3.29 -0.79 2.42
C MET A 607 2.04 -0.10 1.89
N GLY A 608 1.17 0.36 2.79
CA GLY A 608 -0.06 1.08 2.42
C GLY A 608 0.15 2.50 1.90
N ASP A 609 -0.96 3.20 1.70
CA ASP A 609 -1.03 4.62 1.33
C ASP A 609 -0.80 5.59 2.51
N GLY A 610 -0.69 5.07 3.74
CA GLY A 610 -0.53 5.85 4.97
C GLY A 610 -1.87 6.29 5.59
N SER A 611 -3.01 5.83 5.05
CA SER A 611 -4.33 6.01 5.67
C SER A 611 -4.42 5.25 7.01
N TYR A 612 -3.98 3.99 7.04
CA TYR A 612 -3.84 3.21 8.26
C TYR A 612 -2.52 3.56 8.97
N LYS A 613 -2.61 4.31 10.07
CA LYS A 613 -1.44 4.68 10.88
C LYS A 613 -1.37 3.81 12.13
N THR A 614 -0.25 3.09 12.28
CA THR A 614 0.08 2.38 13.52
C THR A 614 0.26 3.37 14.67
N ALA A 615 0.16 2.90 15.92
CA ALA A 615 0.39 3.75 17.09
C ALA A 615 1.76 4.46 17.05
N ALA A 616 2.79 3.78 16.53
CA ALA A 616 4.12 4.35 16.33
C ALA A 616 4.16 5.46 15.27
N ALA A 617 3.42 5.31 14.17
CA ALA A 617 3.33 6.34 13.13
C ALA A 617 2.60 7.61 13.61
N ILE A 618 1.56 7.44 14.43
CA ILE A 618 0.83 8.54 15.08
C ILE A 618 1.76 9.29 16.06
N ALA A 619 2.55 8.55 16.86
CA ALA A 619 3.44 9.12 17.86
C ALA A 619 4.56 10.03 17.30
N ILE A 620 4.93 9.88 16.02
CA ILE A 620 5.85 10.80 15.32
C ILE A 620 5.16 11.76 14.34
N GLY A 621 3.83 11.81 14.31
CA GLY A 621 3.08 12.69 13.41
C GLY A 621 3.35 12.45 11.92
N ALA A 622 3.77 11.24 11.54
CA ALA A 622 4.31 10.99 10.22
C ALA A 622 3.28 11.17 9.09
N VAL A 623 3.76 11.75 7.99
CA VAL A 623 2.99 11.94 6.75
C VAL A 623 3.08 10.71 5.85
N LEU A 624 4.23 10.04 5.83
CA LEU A 624 4.51 8.84 5.02
C LEU A 624 4.17 7.54 5.78
N PRO A 625 3.92 6.42 5.08
CA PRO A 625 3.84 5.10 5.67
C PRO A 625 5.13 4.72 6.41
N ILE A 626 5.00 3.89 7.47
CA ILE A 626 6.14 3.48 8.30
C ILE A 626 6.15 1.98 8.52
N LEU A 627 7.28 1.37 8.20
CA LEU A 627 7.60 0.00 8.61
C LEU A 627 8.25 0.03 9.99
N TYR A 628 7.63 -0.66 10.96
CA TYR A 628 8.24 -0.97 12.24
C TYR A 628 8.99 -2.31 12.15
N ILE A 629 10.21 -2.34 12.67
CA ILE A 629 11.09 -3.50 12.68
C ILE A 629 11.60 -3.74 14.10
N GLU A 630 11.31 -4.90 14.68
CA GLU A 630 11.81 -5.30 16.00
C GLU A 630 12.49 -6.67 15.91
N PHE A 631 13.67 -6.78 16.50
CA PHE A 631 14.38 -8.05 16.63
C PHE A 631 14.18 -8.55 18.05
N ARG A 632 13.83 -9.82 18.22
CA ARG A 632 13.76 -10.48 19.52
C ARG A 632 14.70 -11.66 19.56
N LYS A 633 15.31 -11.87 20.73
CA LYS A 633 15.98 -13.11 21.09
C LYS A 633 15.30 -13.67 22.34
N ASP A 634 14.80 -14.90 22.27
CA ASP A 634 14.19 -15.61 23.40
C ASP A 634 13.07 -14.78 24.10
N GLY A 635 12.32 -13.99 23.32
CA GLY A 635 11.25 -13.11 23.78
C GLY A 635 11.67 -11.68 24.18
N VAL A 636 12.97 -11.40 24.36
CA VAL A 636 13.51 -10.08 24.72
C VAL A 636 13.87 -9.28 23.46
N ALA A 637 13.51 -8.00 23.41
CA ALA A 637 13.86 -7.12 22.30
C ALA A 637 15.37 -6.78 22.27
N VAL A 638 15.97 -6.80 21.09
CA VAL A 638 17.40 -6.57 20.83
C VAL A 638 17.54 -5.49 19.76
N ASP A 639 18.59 -4.67 19.84
CA ASP A 639 18.89 -3.66 18.83
C ASP A 639 19.12 -4.31 17.44
N PRO A 640 18.31 -3.97 16.42
CA PRO A 640 18.52 -4.47 15.06
C PRO A 640 19.69 -3.78 14.34
N GLY A 641 20.16 -2.62 14.80
CA GLY A 641 21.19 -1.80 14.16
C GLY A 641 22.45 -2.56 13.70
N PRO A 642 23.08 -3.40 14.55
CA PRO A 642 24.28 -4.15 14.20
C PRO A 642 24.11 -5.22 13.11
N TRP A 643 22.88 -5.57 12.72
CA TRP A 643 22.64 -6.60 11.70
C TRP A 643 22.61 -6.07 10.27
N TRP A 644 22.33 -4.78 10.08
CA TRP A 644 22.16 -4.19 8.75
C TRP A 644 23.49 -4.02 8.00
N ALA A 645 23.47 -4.34 6.72
CA ALA A 645 24.57 -4.08 5.81
C ALA A 645 24.82 -2.57 5.67
N LYS A 646 26.09 -2.16 5.83
CA LYS A 646 26.48 -0.76 5.61
C LYS A 646 26.25 -0.35 4.15
N PRO A 647 25.89 0.91 3.84
CA PRO A 647 25.51 1.34 2.49
C PRO A 647 26.55 1.06 1.39
N GLU A 648 27.83 0.98 1.74
CA GLU A 648 28.94 0.70 0.81
C GLU A 648 28.99 -0.77 0.38
N LEU A 649 28.64 -1.71 1.27
CA LEU A 649 28.66 -3.15 1.00
C LEU A 649 27.50 -3.61 0.10
N GLN A 650 26.40 -2.85 0.03
CA GLN A 650 25.30 -3.13 -0.90
C GLN A 650 25.71 -3.02 -2.38
N ARG A 651 26.72 -2.20 -2.73
CA ARG A 651 27.16 -2.02 -4.12
C ARG A 651 27.90 -3.22 -4.72
N VAL A 652 28.36 -4.17 -3.88
CA VAL A 652 29.23 -5.30 -4.29
C VAL A 652 28.44 -6.58 -4.59
N ARG A 653 27.10 -6.55 -4.44
CA ARG A 653 26.22 -7.73 -4.65
C ARG A 653 25.07 -7.51 -5.65
N GLY A 654 25.15 -6.47 -6.48
CA GLY A 654 24.31 -6.32 -7.68
C GLY A 654 24.78 -7.21 -8.82
#